data_AF-A0AB38XZK6-F1
#
_entry.id   AF-A0AB38XZK6-F1
#
_cell.length_a   1.000
_cell.length_b   1.000
_cell.length_c   1.000
_cell.angle_alpha   90.00
_cell.angle_beta   90.00
_cell.angle_gamma   90.00
#
_symmetry.space_group_name_H-M   'P 1'
#
loop_
_entity.id
_entity.type
_entity.pdbx_description
1 polymer ?
#
loop_
_entity_poly.entity_id
_entity_poly.type
_entity_poly.pdbx_seq_one_letter_code
_entity_poly.pdbx_strand_id
1 'polypeptide(L)'
;MKSKKIMAIAGLFLTCQLCLAACQSQSSHQSDQPKTKQTSKKVMSKKAKSVKKAREGKKERKGVAGVDFPTDDGFLLTKDSKILSKTDQGIIVDHDGHSHFVFYADLKGSPFEYLIPKGANVTKPAGAQQSHAQVNGKASGAHHHYEFNPADIVAEDALGYTVRHGDHFHYILKSSLPGHVQTQAKEVANRLPQTTGPVSTTTAKGIPGLHFPTSDGFKFNGQGIVGVTKDSILVDHDGHLHPISFADLRQGGWAHVADQYDPAKKADKLTEPNQTQEQANREKEYQEKLAYLAEKLGIDPSTIKRVETQDGKLGLEYPHHDHAHVLMLSDIEIGKDIPDPHAIEHARELEKHKVGMDTLRALGFDEEVILDIVRTHDAPTPFPSNEKDPNKMKEWLATVIKLDLGSRKDPLQRKGLSLLPNLETLGIGFTPIKDISPVLQFKKLKRLLMTKTGVTDYRFLDNMPQLEGIDISQNNLKDISFLSKYKNLTLVAAADNGIEDIRPLGQLPNLKFLVLSNNKISDLSPLASLHQLQELHIDNNQITDLSPVSHKESLTVVDLSRNADVDLATLQAPKLETLMVNDTKVSHLDFLKNNPNLSSLSINRAQLQSLEGIEASSVIVRVEAEGNQIKSLVLKDKQGSLTFLDVTGNQLTSLEGVNNFTALDILSVSKNQLTNVNLSEPNKTITNIDISHNQIPLSDLKLNEQHIPEAIAKNFPAVQEGSMVGNGTADEKAAMPAPAEESAQDSHDHHHGHDHDEDHANEHEDHHDQEHAHEGEEKTEEAHHHAH
;
A
#
# COMPACT_ATOMS: atom_id res chain seq x y z
N MET A 1 -48.13 -6.39 11.00
CA MET A 1 -48.35 -4.97 11.42
C MET A 1 -47.25 -4.60 12.41
N LYS A 2 -46.50 -3.49 12.31
CA LYS A 2 -46.46 -2.40 11.31
C LYS A 2 -45.01 -1.86 11.20
N SER A 3 -44.65 -1.40 9.99
CA SER A 3 -43.77 -0.25 9.69
C SER A 3 -42.24 -0.31 9.91
N LYS A 4 -41.54 -0.39 8.75
CA LYS A 4 -40.37 0.42 8.33
C LYS A 4 -39.30 0.84 9.37
N LYS A 5 -38.07 0.36 9.15
CA LYS A 5 -36.89 1.20 8.91
C LYS A 5 -35.82 0.39 8.17
N ILE A 6 -35.45 0.82 6.96
CA ILE A 6 -34.30 0.35 6.18
C ILE A 6 -33.72 1.60 5.51
N MET A 7 -32.43 1.85 5.73
CA MET A 7 -31.54 2.68 4.91
C MET A 7 -30.23 1.90 4.78
N ALA A 8 -29.39 2.22 3.79
CA ALA A 8 -28.05 1.64 3.65
C ALA A 8 -27.06 2.33 4.62
N ILE A 9 -25.72 2.28 4.52
CA ILE A 9 -24.82 2.49 3.38
C ILE A 9 -23.54 1.64 3.55
N ALA A 10 -22.92 1.25 2.45
CA ALA A 10 -21.72 0.40 2.37
C ALA A 10 -20.40 1.08 2.83
N GLY A 11 -19.39 0.25 3.13
CA GLY A 11 -18.01 0.64 3.41
C GLY A 11 -17.01 -0.42 2.93
N LEU A 12 -16.30 -0.14 1.83
CA LEU A 12 -15.12 -0.86 1.36
C LEU A 12 -14.15 0.20 0.81
N PHE A 13 -12.89 0.15 1.19
CA PHE A 13 -11.95 1.26 1.01
C PHE A 13 -11.46 1.43 -0.44
N LEU A 14 -11.43 2.69 -0.86
CA LEU A 14 -10.30 3.24 -1.64
C LEU A 14 -9.27 3.70 -0.60
N THR A 15 -7.97 3.62 -0.92
CA THR A 15 -6.89 3.69 0.10
C THR A 15 -6.75 5.03 0.83
N CYS A 16 -7.15 5.08 2.11
CA CYS A 16 -6.45 5.77 3.20
C CYS A 16 -7.09 5.39 4.55
N GLN A 17 -6.32 5.45 5.65
CA GLN A 17 -6.81 5.14 7.01
C GLN A 17 -7.04 6.43 7.82
N LEU A 18 -8.14 6.54 8.60
CA LEU A 18 -8.16 6.16 10.03
C LEU A 18 -9.50 6.46 10.76
N CYS A 19 -9.74 5.60 11.77
CA CYS A 19 -10.77 5.55 12.84
C CYS A 19 -11.45 6.85 13.33
N LEU A 20 -12.56 6.74 14.10
CA LEU A 20 -13.30 7.88 14.67
C LEU A 20 -13.94 7.70 16.08
N ALA A 21 -13.74 8.68 16.96
CA ALA A 21 -14.36 8.80 18.31
C ALA A 21 -15.75 9.51 18.37
N ALA A 22 -16.46 9.49 19.52
CA ALA A 22 -17.69 10.30 19.74
C ALA A 22 -18.06 10.59 21.22
N CYS A 23 -18.75 11.72 21.47
CA CYS A 23 -19.21 12.19 22.79
C CYS A 23 -20.41 13.17 22.71
N GLN A 24 -21.00 13.54 23.86
CA GLN A 24 -21.96 14.67 24.11
C GLN A 24 -23.35 14.60 23.41
N SER A 25 -24.37 15.44 23.67
CA SER A 25 -25.05 16.01 24.88
C SER A 25 -26.48 16.47 24.42
N GLN A 26 -27.46 17.10 25.10
CA GLN A 26 -27.90 17.55 26.46
C GLN A 26 -29.46 17.77 26.34
N SER A 27 -30.33 18.46 27.12
CA SER A 27 -30.54 19.09 28.46
C SER A 27 -32.07 19.46 28.55
N SER A 28 -32.67 20.14 29.56
CA SER A 28 -32.82 19.80 31.00
C SER A 28 -33.96 20.63 31.66
N HIS A 29 -34.94 20.02 32.37
CA HIS A 29 -35.77 20.71 33.41
C HIS A 29 -36.43 19.70 34.40
N GLN A 30 -37.00 20.21 35.50
CA GLN A 30 -37.50 19.48 36.71
C GLN A 30 -38.97 18.99 36.54
N SER A 31 -39.60 18.18 37.42
CA SER A 31 -39.31 17.80 38.81
C SER A 31 -39.84 16.39 39.22
N ASP A 32 -39.54 16.02 40.48
CA ASP A 32 -40.24 15.06 41.36
C ASP A 32 -40.16 13.52 41.18
N GLN A 33 -40.32 12.84 42.32
CA GLN A 33 -40.31 11.39 42.54
C GLN A 33 -41.58 10.99 43.34
N PRO A 34 -42.16 9.78 43.17
CA PRO A 34 -41.76 8.70 44.09
C PRO A 34 -41.90 7.22 43.61
N LYS A 35 -40.96 6.39 44.07
CA LYS A 35 -41.07 5.00 44.60
C LYS A 35 -42.30 4.11 44.23
N THR A 36 -42.04 2.94 43.64
CA THR A 36 -42.47 1.57 44.11
C THR A 36 -41.85 0.50 43.18
N LYS A 37 -41.09 -0.53 43.63
CA LYS A 37 -41.38 -1.76 44.44
C LYS A 37 -41.97 -2.96 43.65
N GLN A 38 -41.18 -4.05 43.61
CA GLN A 38 -41.59 -5.47 43.45
C GLN A 38 -42.18 -5.87 42.07
N THR A 39 -42.15 -7.15 41.63
CA THR A 39 -41.81 -8.41 42.31
C THR A 39 -41.12 -9.41 41.36
N SER A 40 -40.38 -10.39 41.89
CA SER A 40 -39.82 -11.52 41.12
C SER A 40 -40.26 -12.89 41.67
N LYS A 41 -40.64 -13.82 40.78
CA LYS A 41 -40.75 -15.28 41.01
C LYS A 41 -40.25 -15.96 39.72
N LYS A 42 -39.26 -16.87 39.76
CA LYS A 42 -39.27 -18.26 40.27
C LYS A 42 -40.23 -19.19 39.49
N VAL A 43 -39.87 -20.44 39.16
CA VAL A 43 -38.56 -21.14 39.05
C VAL A 43 -38.83 -22.53 38.44
N MET A 44 -37.84 -23.22 37.87
CA MET A 44 -37.51 -24.63 38.20
C MET A 44 -36.40 -25.20 37.30
N SER A 45 -35.59 -26.07 37.89
CA SER A 45 -34.47 -26.78 37.27
C SER A 45 -34.68 -28.29 37.31
N LYS A 46 -33.97 -29.05 36.47
CA LYS A 46 -33.58 -30.43 36.79
C LYS A 46 -32.10 -30.64 36.44
N LYS A 47 -31.39 -31.37 37.31
CA LYS A 47 -29.94 -31.59 37.25
C LYS A 47 -29.70 -33.10 37.15
N ALA A 48 -28.96 -33.54 36.14
CA ALA A 48 -28.49 -34.93 36.03
C ALA A 48 -27.11 -35.08 36.70
N LYS A 49 -26.73 -36.31 37.07
CA LYS A 49 -25.55 -36.58 37.91
C LYS A 49 -24.30 -36.89 37.08
N SER A 50 -23.16 -36.41 37.55
CA SER A 50 -21.83 -36.82 37.08
C SER A 50 -21.52 -38.26 37.48
N VAL A 51 -20.89 -39.02 36.59
CA VAL A 51 -20.20 -40.28 36.90
C VAL A 51 -18.72 -40.07 36.64
N LYS A 52 -17.90 -40.02 37.70
CA LYS A 52 -16.44 -40.05 37.56
C LYS A 52 -16.00 -41.48 37.24
N LYS A 53 -15.31 -41.68 36.11
CA LYS A 53 -14.46 -42.84 35.88
C LYS A 53 -13.06 -42.32 35.59
N ALA A 54 -12.08 -42.73 36.40
CA ALA A 54 -10.71 -42.29 36.20
C ALA A 54 -10.13 -42.91 34.91
N ARG A 55 -9.50 -42.06 34.10
CA ARG A 55 -8.56 -42.40 33.03
C ARG A 55 -7.39 -41.43 33.16
N GLU A 56 -6.19 -41.84 32.76
CA GLU A 56 -5.01 -40.99 32.90
C GLU A 56 -5.18 -39.67 32.14
N GLY A 57 -4.65 -38.59 32.74
CA GLY A 57 -4.87 -37.22 32.30
C GLY A 57 -4.13 -36.85 31.01
N LYS A 58 -4.49 -37.44 29.88
CA LYS A 58 -4.38 -36.73 28.59
C LYS A 58 -5.22 -35.46 28.73
N LYS A 59 -4.55 -34.29 28.74
CA LYS A 59 -5.24 -33.01 28.58
C LYS A 59 -5.99 -33.07 27.25
N GLU A 60 -7.31 -32.97 27.28
CA GLU A 60 -8.08 -32.77 26.06
C GLU A 60 -7.65 -31.45 25.44
N ARG A 61 -7.42 -31.46 24.11
CA ARG A 61 -7.08 -30.29 23.31
C ARG A 61 -8.20 -29.25 23.48
N LYS A 62 -7.84 -28.01 23.82
CA LYS A 62 -8.77 -26.88 23.60
C LYS A 62 -9.01 -26.80 22.10
N GLY A 63 -10.27 -26.88 21.68
CA GLY A 63 -10.60 -26.72 20.26
C GLY A 63 -10.16 -25.34 19.75
N VAL A 64 -9.75 -25.28 18.49
CA VAL A 64 -9.21 -24.10 17.83
C VAL A 64 -10.14 -23.66 16.71
N ALA A 65 -10.42 -22.35 16.64
CA ALA A 65 -11.16 -21.73 15.54
C ALA A 65 -10.46 -22.01 14.19
N GLY A 66 -11.23 -22.28 13.15
CA GLY A 66 -10.70 -22.67 11.84
C GLY A 66 -10.19 -24.11 11.76
N VAL A 67 -10.21 -24.91 12.84
CA VAL A 67 -9.70 -26.31 12.82
C VAL A 67 -10.66 -27.31 13.48
N ASP A 68 -11.20 -27.00 14.66
CA ASP A 68 -12.15 -27.86 15.37
C ASP A 68 -13.60 -27.32 15.32
N PHE A 69 -13.77 -26.03 15.00
CA PHE A 69 -15.04 -25.34 14.77
C PHE A 69 -14.80 -24.09 13.92
N PRO A 70 -15.84 -23.54 13.24
CA PRO A 70 -15.68 -22.34 12.42
C PRO A 70 -15.15 -21.12 13.19
N THR A 71 -14.40 -20.27 12.51
CA THR A 71 -14.02 -18.92 12.95
C THR A 71 -15.22 -17.98 13.03
N ASP A 72 -15.01 -16.76 13.52
CA ASP A 72 -16.04 -15.72 13.49
C ASP A 72 -16.43 -15.24 12.08
N ASP A 73 -15.55 -15.34 11.07
CA ASP A 73 -15.87 -15.14 9.64
C ASP A 73 -16.29 -16.41 8.87
N GLY A 74 -16.33 -17.56 9.54
CA GLY A 74 -16.95 -18.80 9.02
C GLY A 74 -15.99 -19.86 8.49
N PHE A 75 -14.70 -19.57 8.38
CA PHE A 75 -13.68 -20.53 7.96
C PHE A 75 -13.61 -21.76 8.86
N LEU A 76 -13.54 -22.92 8.22
CA LEU A 76 -13.21 -24.19 8.86
C LEU A 76 -12.36 -25.03 7.91
N LEU A 77 -11.16 -25.40 8.35
CA LEU A 77 -10.32 -26.35 7.65
C LEU A 77 -11.06 -27.69 7.47
N THR A 78 -11.27 -28.08 6.22
CA THR A 78 -11.82 -29.38 5.84
C THR A 78 -10.77 -30.21 5.12
N LYS A 79 -11.15 -31.41 4.64
CA LYS A 79 -10.26 -32.21 3.78
C LYS A 79 -10.14 -31.67 2.36
N ASP A 80 -11.08 -30.81 1.97
CA ASP A 80 -11.26 -30.30 0.61
C ASP A 80 -10.82 -28.83 0.49
N SER A 81 -10.39 -28.21 1.60
CA SER A 81 -9.82 -26.85 1.64
C SER A 81 -8.53 -26.76 0.82
N LYS A 82 -8.47 -25.78 -0.09
CA LYS A 82 -7.33 -25.51 -0.97
C LYS A 82 -6.17 -24.93 -0.15
N ILE A 83 -5.17 -25.76 0.14
CA ILE A 83 -3.89 -25.31 0.71
C ILE A 83 -3.11 -24.59 -0.40
N LEU A 84 -2.86 -23.29 -0.21
CA LEU A 84 -2.12 -22.46 -1.14
C LEU A 84 -0.62 -22.72 -1.02
N SER A 85 -0.10 -22.70 0.21
CA SER A 85 1.33 -22.90 0.48
C SER A 85 1.57 -23.42 1.90
N LYS A 86 2.83 -23.74 2.21
CA LYS A 86 3.29 -24.25 3.51
C LYS A 86 4.58 -23.56 3.91
N THR A 87 4.57 -22.97 5.10
CA THR A 87 5.75 -22.33 5.72
C THR A 87 6.41 -23.30 6.70
N ASP A 88 7.42 -22.82 7.42
CA ASP A 88 8.07 -23.51 8.55
C ASP A 88 7.21 -23.54 9.83
N GLN A 89 6.27 -22.59 9.97
CA GLN A 89 5.38 -22.44 11.14
C GLN A 89 3.93 -22.93 10.90
N GLY A 90 3.45 -22.98 9.65
CA GLY A 90 2.05 -23.34 9.36
C GLY A 90 1.70 -23.57 7.89
N ILE A 91 0.40 -23.62 7.62
CA ILE A 91 -0.20 -23.75 6.28
C ILE A 91 -1.00 -22.50 5.93
N ILE A 92 -0.97 -22.11 4.66
CA ILE A 92 -1.75 -21.00 4.09
C ILE A 92 -2.91 -21.61 3.30
N VAL A 93 -4.14 -21.13 3.53
CA VAL A 93 -5.38 -21.79 3.08
C VAL A 93 -6.31 -20.79 2.41
N ASP A 94 -6.77 -21.10 1.20
CA ASP A 94 -7.74 -20.32 0.43
C ASP A 94 -9.15 -20.44 1.03
N HIS A 95 -9.84 -19.32 1.22
CA HIS A 95 -11.21 -19.24 1.71
C HIS A 95 -11.83 -17.90 1.34
N ASP A 96 -13.06 -17.91 0.81
CA ASP A 96 -13.91 -16.72 0.62
C ASP A 96 -13.16 -15.46 0.14
N GLY A 97 -12.32 -15.65 -0.88
CA GLY A 97 -11.56 -14.57 -1.54
C GLY A 97 -10.24 -14.16 -0.90
N HIS A 98 -9.82 -14.79 0.20
CA HIS A 98 -8.62 -14.41 0.95
C HIS A 98 -7.89 -15.64 1.52
N SER A 99 -6.75 -15.40 2.16
CA SER A 99 -5.91 -16.48 2.71
C SER A 99 -5.95 -16.49 4.24
N HIS A 100 -6.33 -17.62 4.84
CA HIS A 100 -6.10 -17.87 6.26
C HIS A 100 -4.72 -18.46 6.51
N PHE A 101 -4.24 -18.31 7.75
CA PHE A 101 -3.04 -18.98 8.24
C PHE A 101 -3.38 -19.93 9.39
N VAL A 102 -2.94 -21.20 9.30
CA VAL A 102 -3.12 -22.18 10.38
C VAL A 102 -1.77 -22.73 10.82
N PHE A 103 -1.35 -22.40 12.04
CA PHE A 103 -0.08 -22.85 12.60
C PHE A 103 -0.05 -24.38 12.76
N TYR A 104 1.10 -25.02 12.56
CA TYR A 104 1.26 -26.46 12.82
C TYR A 104 0.98 -26.83 14.28
N ALA A 105 1.23 -25.89 15.22
CA ALA A 105 0.82 -26.00 16.62
C ALA A 105 -0.71 -26.24 16.77
N ASP A 106 -1.53 -25.63 15.90
CA ASP A 106 -2.98 -25.77 15.88
C ASP A 106 -3.46 -26.99 15.09
N LEU A 107 -2.61 -27.68 14.33
CA LEU A 107 -2.96 -28.94 13.67
C LEU A 107 -2.68 -30.17 14.55
N LYS A 108 -1.81 -30.02 15.55
CA LYS A 108 -1.34 -31.09 16.45
C LYS A 108 -2.48 -31.66 17.30
N GLY A 109 -2.73 -32.97 17.22
CA GLY A 109 -3.86 -33.64 17.86
C GLY A 109 -5.23 -33.40 17.21
N SER A 110 -5.28 -32.80 16.02
CA SER A 110 -6.51 -32.67 15.20
C SER A 110 -6.57 -33.77 14.12
N PRO A 111 -7.71 -33.94 13.41
CA PRO A 111 -7.78 -34.79 12.22
C PRO A 111 -6.80 -34.39 11.09
N PHE A 112 -6.22 -33.19 11.15
CA PHE A 112 -5.32 -32.61 10.16
C PHE A 112 -3.84 -32.64 10.57
N GLU A 113 -3.48 -33.33 11.67
CA GLU A 113 -2.09 -33.46 12.14
C GLU A 113 -1.13 -34.05 11.07
N TYR A 114 -1.66 -34.80 10.09
CA TYR A 114 -0.90 -35.33 8.95
C TYR A 114 -0.37 -34.24 7.99
N LEU A 115 -0.86 -33.00 8.07
CA LEU A 115 -0.36 -31.88 7.26
C LEU A 115 0.96 -31.30 7.79
N ILE A 116 1.35 -31.62 9.02
CA ILE A 116 2.60 -31.13 9.67
C ILE A 116 3.82 -31.85 9.07
N PRO A 117 4.81 -31.14 8.49
CA PRO A 117 6.04 -31.75 8.01
C PRO A 117 6.89 -32.34 9.16
N LYS A 118 7.65 -33.40 8.87
CA LYS A 118 8.60 -33.97 9.83
C LYS A 118 9.70 -32.95 10.15
N GLY A 119 9.76 -32.52 11.40
CA GLY A 119 10.74 -31.54 11.88
C GLY A 119 10.30 -30.07 11.81
N ALA A 120 9.07 -29.78 11.34
CA ALA A 120 8.53 -28.41 11.35
C ALA A 120 8.36 -27.85 12.77
N ASN A 121 8.35 -26.52 12.91
CA ASN A 121 8.15 -25.89 14.20
C ASN A 121 6.66 -26.00 14.60
N VAL A 122 6.41 -26.72 15.69
CA VAL A 122 5.06 -26.94 16.25
C VAL A 122 4.80 -26.04 17.47
N THR A 123 5.39 -24.85 17.46
CA THR A 123 5.34 -23.84 18.52
C THR A 123 4.77 -22.54 17.96
N LYS A 124 3.66 -22.04 18.50
CA LYS A 124 3.10 -20.75 18.08
C LYS A 124 4.02 -19.58 18.49
N PRO A 125 4.24 -18.56 17.64
CA PRO A 125 4.88 -17.30 18.04
C PRO A 125 4.14 -16.64 19.22
N ALA A 126 4.84 -15.86 20.06
CA ALA A 126 4.25 -15.35 21.29
C ALA A 126 3.04 -14.42 21.06
N GLY A 127 3.05 -13.60 20.00
CA GLY A 127 1.88 -12.79 19.60
C GLY A 127 0.65 -13.64 19.26
N ALA A 128 0.85 -14.80 18.62
CA ALA A 128 -0.22 -15.74 18.30
C ALA A 128 -0.78 -16.51 19.52
N GLN A 129 -0.11 -16.46 20.68
CA GLN A 129 -0.51 -17.19 21.90
C GLN A 129 -1.51 -16.43 22.80
N GLN A 130 -1.80 -15.16 22.56
CA GLN A 130 -2.76 -14.41 23.38
C GLN A 130 -4.16 -15.04 23.38
N SER A 131 -4.88 -14.91 24.51
CA SER A 131 -6.16 -15.58 24.75
C SER A 131 -7.27 -14.60 25.14
N HIS A 132 -8.51 -14.85 24.69
CA HIS A 132 -9.70 -13.98 24.79
C HIS A 132 -10.05 -13.44 26.20
N ALA A 133 -9.29 -12.47 26.70
CA ALA A 133 -9.60 -11.71 27.90
C ALA A 133 -9.11 -10.25 27.74
N GLN A 134 -10.00 -9.29 27.99
CA GLN A 134 -9.73 -7.84 27.98
C GLN A 134 -9.47 -7.15 26.62
N VAL A 135 -10.22 -7.52 25.57
CA VAL A 135 -10.67 -6.50 24.60
C VAL A 135 -12.08 -6.07 25.02
N ASN A 136 -12.19 -4.91 25.67
CA ASN A 136 -13.46 -4.39 26.21
C ASN A 136 -14.23 -3.54 25.18
N GLY A 137 -14.21 -3.97 23.92
CA GLY A 137 -15.05 -3.46 22.83
C GLY A 137 -16.28 -4.34 22.64
N LYS A 138 -17.43 -3.76 22.28
CA LYS A 138 -18.65 -4.55 22.02
C LYS A 138 -18.57 -5.21 20.64
N ALA A 139 -18.23 -6.50 20.61
CA ALA A 139 -18.46 -7.32 19.42
C ALA A 139 -19.98 -7.45 19.17
N SER A 140 -20.50 -6.73 18.17
CA SER A 140 -21.87 -6.90 17.67
C SER A 140 -22.05 -6.32 16.27
N GLY A 141 -22.33 -7.17 15.26
CA GLY A 141 -22.91 -6.70 13.99
C GLY A 141 -22.21 -7.09 12.69
N ALA A 142 -21.85 -8.37 12.52
CA ALA A 142 -21.70 -9.09 11.24
C ALA A 142 -21.50 -8.25 9.95
N HIS A 143 -20.25 -7.89 9.67
CA HIS A 143 -19.70 -7.70 8.32
C HIS A 143 -18.21 -8.08 8.40
N HIS A 144 -17.78 -9.09 7.62
CA HIS A 144 -16.49 -9.75 7.80
C HIS A 144 -15.63 -9.54 6.55
N HIS A 145 -14.95 -8.38 6.49
CA HIS A 145 -13.80 -8.17 5.61
C HIS A 145 -12.70 -7.60 6.49
N TYR A 146 -11.55 -8.29 6.53
CA TYR A 146 -10.39 -7.82 7.27
C TYR A 146 -9.62 -6.79 6.46
N GLU A 147 -9.52 -5.57 6.98
CA GLU A 147 -8.63 -4.54 6.43
C GLU A 147 -7.23 -4.72 7.01
N PHE A 148 -6.20 -4.72 6.16
CA PHE A 148 -4.85 -4.99 6.61
C PHE A 148 -4.28 -3.88 7.51
N ASN A 149 -3.97 -4.25 8.75
CA ASN A 149 -3.31 -3.40 9.72
C ASN A 149 -1.96 -4.01 10.10
N PRO A 150 -0.83 -3.31 9.85
CA PRO A 150 0.50 -3.74 10.31
C PRO A 150 0.58 -4.14 11.78
N ALA A 151 -0.21 -3.53 12.68
CA ALA A 151 -0.18 -3.83 14.11
C ALA A 151 -0.73 -5.23 14.47
N ASP A 152 -1.48 -5.89 13.57
CA ASP A 152 -2.01 -7.24 13.80
C ASP A 152 -1.02 -8.35 13.40
N ILE A 153 0.12 -8.02 12.81
CA ILE A 153 1.13 -8.98 12.35
C ILE A 153 1.66 -9.77 13.56
N VAL A 154 1.58 -11.11 13.49
CA VAL A 154 2.03 -12.06 14.53
C VAL A 154 3.09 -13.05 14.04
N ALA A 155 3.33 -13.14 12.73
CA ALA A 155 4.50 -13.78 12.11
C ALA A 155 4.79 -13.12 10.74
N GLU A 156 6.02 -13.26 10.25
CA GLU A 156 6.34 -13.07 8.82
C GLU A 156 7.13 -14.26 8.28
N ASP A 157 7.17 -14.37 6.96
CA ASP A 157 8.16 -15.15 6.22
C ASP A 157 8.73 -14.30 5.07
N ALA A 158 9.36 -14.91 4.06
CA ALA A 158 9.91 -14.18 2.92
C ALA A 158 8.83 -13.49 2.05
N LEU A 159 7.62 -14.06 1.98
CA LEU A 159 6.58 -13.74 0.98
C LEU A 159 5.41 -12.94 1.56
N GLY A 160 5.12 -13.12 2.85
CA GLY A 160 3.94 -12.51 3.46
C GLY A 160 4.00 -12.34 4.97
N TYR A 161 2.90 -11.83 5.50
CA TYR A 161 2.65 -11.58 6.91
C TYR A 161 1.48 -12.43 7.40
N THR A 162 1.65 -13.14 8.50
CA THR A 162 0.53 -13.71 9.26
C THR A 162 -0.01 -12.64 10.19
N VAL A 163 -1.27 -12.26 10.04
CA VAL A 163 -1.96 -11.28 10.90
C VAL A 163 -3.04 -11.95 11.74
N ARG A 164 -3.29 -11.46 12.96
CA ARG A 164 -4.40 -11.90 13.80
C ARG A 164 -5.67 -11.13 13.43
N HIS A 165 -6.76 -11.85 13.15
CA HIS A 165 -8.10 -11.28 13.02
C HIS A 165 -9.05 -12.08 13.91
N GLY A 166 -9.79 -11.38 14.79
CA GLY A 166 -10.77 -12.03 15.67
C GLY A 166 -10.20 -13.22 16.47
N ASP A 167 -10.82 -14.38 16.28
CA ASP A 167 -10.39 -15.66 16.86
C ASP A 167 -9.29 -16.42 16.08
N HIS A 168 -8.95 -15.97 14.87
CA HIS A 168 -8.12 -16.67 13.89
C HIS A 168 -6.96 -15.81 13.34
N PHE A 169 -6.43 -16.20 12.17
CA PHE A 169 -5.34 -15.51 11.48
C PHE A 169 -5.53 -15.51 9.97
N HIS A 170 -5.13 -14.42 9.32
CA HIS A 170 -4.99 -14.31 7.87
C HIS A 170 -3.52 -14.36 7.45
N TYR A 171 -3.28 -14.56 6.17
CA TYR A 171 -1.97 -14.46 5.53
C TYR A 171 -2.05 -13.47 4.37
N ILE A 172 -1.14 -12.50 4.35
CA ILE A 172 -1.22 -11.34 3.45
C ILE A 172 0.12 -11.21 2.73
N LEU A 173 0.11 -11.29 1.40
CA LEU A 173 1.33 -11.22 0.59
C LEU A 173 1.95 -9.82 0.66
N LYS A 174 3.28 -9.77 0.75
CA LYS A 174 4.02 -8.50 0.71
C LYS A 174 3.75 -7.75 -0.59
N SER A 175 3.73 -8.44 -1.72
CA SER A 175 3.43 -7.87 -3.03
C SER A 175 1.98 -7.45 -3.26
N SER A 176 1.00 -7.88 -2.44
CA SER A 176 -0.38 -7.38 -2.51
C SER A 176 -0.63 -6.10 -1.70
N LEU A 177 0.39 -5.57 -1.03
CA LEU A 177 0.30 -4.35 -0.23
C LEU A 177 0.90 -3.14 -0.98
N PRO A 178 0.31 -1.93 -0.88
CA PRO A 178 0.95 -0.71 -1.37
C PRO A 178 2.34 -0.50 -0.75
N GLY A 179 3.29 0.12 -1.48
CA GLY A 179 4.69 0.20 -1.05
C GLY A 179 4.92 0.87 0.33
N HIS A 180 4.10 1.86 0.70
CA HIS A 180 4.15 2.46 2.04
C HIS A 180 3.66 1.48 3.13
N VAL A 181 2.61 0.70 2.83
CA VAL A 181 2.09 -0.35 3.73
C VAL A 181 3.08 -1.51 3.86
N GLN A 182 3.80 -1.89 2.78
CA GLN A 182 4.90 -2.87 2.86
C GLN A 182 5.98 -2.41 3.84
N THR A 183 6.34 -1.12 3.82
CA THR A 183 7.35 -0.56 4.73
C THR A 183 6.88 -0.64 6.18
N GLN A 184 5.67 -0.16 6.48
CA GLN A 184 5.08 -0.24 7.82
C GLN A 184 4.89 -1.69 8.32
N ALA A 185 4.49 -2.61 7.44
CA ALA A 185 4.35 -4.02 7.77
C ALA A 185 5.70 -4.68 8.10
N LYS A 186 6.76 -4.29 7.38
CA LYS A 186 8.14 -4.71 7.65
C LYS A 186 8.63 -4.18 9.00
N GLU A 187 8.34 -2.91 9.34
CA GLU A 187 8.64 -2.32 10.66
C GLU A 187 7.98 -3.05 11.85
N VAL A 188 6.78 -3.62 11.68
CA VAL A 188 6.11 -4.37 12.76
C VAL A 188 6.53 -5.85 12.78
N ALA A 189 6.68 -6.47 11.61
CA ALA A 189 7.16 -7.85 11.49
C ALA A 189 8.56 -8.04 12.10
N ASN A 190 9.46 -7.09 11.87
CA ASN A 190 10.78 -7.03 12.50
C ASN A 190 10.71 -6.98 14.04
N ARG A 191 9.69 -6.32 14.61
CA ARG A 191 9.48 -6.21 16.07
C ARG A 191 8.86 -7.46 16.72
N LEU A 192 8.61 -8.52 15.96
CA LEU A 192 8.07 -9.75 16.53
C LEU A 192 9.12 -10.52 17.35
N PRO A 193 8.73 -11.07 18.51
CA PRO A 193 9.63 -11.90 19.32
C PRO A 193 9.97 -13.20 18.57
N GLN A 194 11.12 -13.20 17.91
CA GLN A 194 11.66 -14.37 17.21
C GLN A 194 11.69 -15.57 18.16
N THR A 195 11.27 -16.74 17.71
CA THR A 195 11.05 -17.88 18.60
C THR A 195 12.36 -18.44 19.13
N THR A 196 12.78 -18.02 20.33
CA THR A 196 13.97 -18.50 21.05
C THR A 196 13.79 -19.93 21.59
N GLY A 197 13.55 -20.88 20.68
CA GLY A 197 14.04 -22.24 20.86
C GLY A 197 15.56 -22.27 20.61
N PRO A 198 16.26 -23.34 21.02
CA PRO A 198 17.68 -23.48 20.71
C PRO A 198 17.85 -23.61 19.19
N VAL A 199 18.39 -22.57 18.56
CA VAL A 199 18.81 -22.61 17.15
C VAL A 199 20.00 -23.56 17.06
N SER A 200 19.69 -24.83 16.77
CA SER A 200 20.65 -25.72 16.12
C SER A 200 21.05 -25.04 14.81
N THR A 201 22.32 -24.69 14.68
CA THR A 201 22.85 -23.83 13.62
C THR A 201 22.82 -24.52 12.25
N THR A 202 21.63 -24.63 11.64
CA THR A 202 21.37 -25.04 10.24
C THR A 202 19.87 -24.92 9.92
N THR A 203 19.39 -23.70 9.64
CA THR A 203 18.19 -23.45 8.83
C THR A 203 18.28 -22.02 8.30
N ALA A 204 18.45 -21.86 6.98
CA ALA A 204 18.51 -20.53 6.36
C ALA A 204 17.10 -19.94 6.19
N LYS A 205 16.97 -18.61 6.19
CA LYS A 205 15.83 -17.96 5.51
C LYS A 205 15.88 -18.42 4.06
N GLY A 206 14.89 -19.21 3.64
CA GLY A 206 14.88 -19.80 2.31
C GLY A 206 14.56 -18.75 1.25
N ILE A 207 15.36 -18.77 0.18
CA ILE A 207 15.16 -17.98 -1.04
C ILE A 207 14.17 -18.72 -1.95
N PRO A 208 13.10 -18.07 -2.46
CA PRO A 208 12.22 -18.62 -3.49
C PRO A 208 13.01 -19.07 -4.72
N GLY A 209 12.51 -20.08 -5.44
CA GLY A 209 13.22 -20.65 -6.59
C GLY A 209 14.49 -21.45 -6.24
N LEU A 210 15.08 -21.34 -5.05
CA LEU A 210 16.28 -22.09 -4.64
C LEU A 210 16.01 -23.10 -3.52
N HIS A 211 15.40 -22.65 -2.42
CA HIS A 211 15.16 -23.49 -1.23
C HIS A 211 13.79 -24.17 -1.27
N PHE A 212 12.81 -23.48 -1.83
CA PHE A 212 11.43 -23.92 -2.05
C PHE A 212 10.93 -23.32 -3.38
N PRO A 213 9.82 -23.83 -3.96
CA PRO A 213 9.26 -23.26 -5.17
C PRO A 213 8.79 -21.81 -4.98
N THR A 214 8.90 -21.01 -6.03
CA THR A 214 8.16 -19.75 -6.24
C THR A 214 6.65 -20.00 -6.38
N SER A 215 5.85 -18.95 -6.56
CA SER A 215 4.41 -19.08 -6.84
C SER A 215 4.12 -19.95 -8.07
N ASP A 216 4.78 -19.74 -9.23
CA ASP A 216 4.58 -20.53 -10.46
C ASP A 216 5.07 -21.98 -10.35
N GLY A 217 5.67 -22.35 -9.21
CA GLY A 217 6.23 -23.67 -8.94
C GLY A 217 7.68 -23.83 -9.38
N PHE A 218 8.34 -22.80 -9.91
CA PHE A 218 9.75 -22.86 -10.28
C PHE A 218 10.62 -23.17 -9.06
N LYS A 219 11.45 -24.21 -9.20
CA LYS A 219 12.56 -24.47 -8.28
C LYS A 219 13.78 -24.96 -9.05
N PHE A 220 14.82 -24.14 -9.03
CA PHE A 220 16.13 -24.43 -9.58
C PHE A 220 16.70 -25.74 -9.02
N ASN A 221 17.17 -26.57 -9.94
CA ASN A 221 17.68 -27.92 -9.70
C ASN A 221 19.11 -28.11 -10.23
N GLY A 222 19.79 -27.03 -10.62
CA GLY A 222 21.11 -27.05 -11.27
C GLY A 222 21.08 -27.21 -12.79
N GLN A 223 19.89 -27.22 -13.42
CA GLN A 223 19.69 -27.36 -14.87
C GLN A 223 18.83 -26.19 -15.41
N GLY A 224 18.54 -26.18 -16.72
CA GLY A 224 17.70 -25.16 -17.35
C GLY A 224 18.40 -23.81 -17.63
N ILE A 225 19.68 -23.65 -17.33
CA ILE A 225 20.42 -22.41 -17.61
C ILE A 225 20.53 -22.21 -19.13
N VAL A 226 19.90 -21.15 -19.64
CA VAL A 226 19.86 -20.79 -21.07
C VAL A 226 20.54 -19.45 -21.38
N GLY A 227 20.81 -18.63 -20.36
CA GLY A 227 21.51 -17.35 -20.52
C GLY A 227 22.28 -16.95 -19.25
N VAL A 228 23.16 -15.96 -19.39
CA VAL A 228 23.94 -15.38 -18.29
C VAL A 228 24.05 -13.87 -18.53
N THR A 229 23.86 -13.07 -17.48
CA THR A 229 23.92 -11.60 -17.49
C THR A 229 25.22 -11.12 -16.79
N LYS A 230 25.27 -9.85 -16.39
CA LYS A 230 26.34 -9.30 -15.54
C LYS A 230 26.28 -9.80 -14.08
N ASP A 231 25.09 -10.16 -13.58
CA ASP A 231 24.79 -10.36 -12.15
C ASP A 231 23.97 -11.62 -11.85
N SER A 232 23.44 -12.29 -12.88
CA SER A 232 22.45 -13.36 -12.76
C SER A 232 22.62 -14.44 -13.84
N ILE A 233 22.18 -15.67 -13.54
CA ILE A 233 21.84 -16.67 -14.56
C ILE A 233 20.39 -16.50 -15.00
N LEU A 234 20.08 -16.86 -16.25
CA LEU A 234 18.71 -16.98 -16.76
C LEU A 234 18.37 -18.46 -16.93
N VAL A 235 17.28 -18.90 -16.30
CA VAL A 235 16.85 -20.30 -16.25
C VAL A 235 15.48 -20.43 -16.90
N ASP A 236 15.35 -21.35 -17.87
CA ASP A 236 14.07 -21.72 -18.46
C ASP A 236 13.23 -22.57 -17.49
N HIS A 237 11.96 -22.19 -17.33
CA HIS A 237 10.93 -22.93 -16.60
C HIS A 237 9.65 -22.96 -17.43
N ASP A 238 9.21 -24.14 -17.87
CA ASP A 238 7.98 -24.39 -18.63
C ASP A 238 7.74 -23.44 -19.86
N GLY A 239 8.79 -22.77 -20.37
CA GLY A 239 8.75 -21.86 -21.52
C GLY A 239 8.97 -20.37 -21.22
N HIS A 240 9.23 -19.97 -19.98
CA HIS A 240 9.60 -18.60 -19.58
C HIS A 240 10.87 -18.55 -18.74
N LEU A 241 11.50 -17.37 -18.63
CA LEU A 241 12.83 -17.22 -18.02
C LEU A 241 12.77 -16.61 -16.62
N HIS A 242 13.31 -17.33 -15.64
CA HIS A 242 13.59 -16.83 -14.29
C HIS A 242 15.04 -16.31 -14.19
N PRO A 243 15.28 -15.08 -13.71
CA PRO A 243 16.60 -14.62 -13.32
C PRO A 243 16.93 -15.13 -11.91
N ILE A 244 18.14 -15.63 -11.70
CA ILE A 244 18.67 -15.94 -10.35
C ILE A 244 20.02 -15.25 -10.19
N SER A 245 20.14 -14.34 -9.21
CA SER A 245 21.36 -13.59 -9.00
C SER A 245 22.51 -14.48 -8.49
N PHE A 246 23.75 -14.09 -8.79
CA PHE A 246 24.94 -14.75 -8.24
C PHE A 246 25.04 -14.58 -6.70
N ALA A 247 24.36 -13.59 -6.12
CA ALA A 247 24.25 -13.44 -4.67
C ALA A 247 23.32 -14.50 -4.07
N ASP A 248 22.13 -14.67 -4.66
CA ASP A 248 21.13 -15.67 -4.23
C ASP A 248 21.66 -17.09 -4.39
N LEU A 249 22.32 -17.40 -5.52
CA LEU A 249 22.99 -18.69 -5.73
C LEU A 249 24.03 -18.97 -4.63
N ARG A 250 24.82 -17.96 -4.22
CA ARG A 250 25.83 -18.11 -3.17
C ARG A 250 25.20 -18.34 -1.80
N GLN A 251 24.17 -17.58 -1.46
CA GLN A 251 23.43 -17.72 -0.21
C GLN A 251 22.60 -19.03 -0.15
N GLY A 252 22.11 -19.52 -1.30
CA GLY A 252 21.30 -20.73 -1.43
C GLY A 252 22.06 -22.04 -1.66
N GLY A 253 23.36 -22.11 -1.36
CA GLY A 253 24.18 -23.33 -1.47
C GLY A 253 24.63 -23.69 -2.90
N TRP A 254 24.20 -22.93 -3.90
CA TRP A 254 24.61 -23.04 -5.30
C TRP A 254 25.84 -22.17 -5.64
N ALA A 255 26.68 -21.84 -4.65
CA ALA A 255 27.88 -21.03 -4.83
C ALA A 255 28.83 -21.57 -5.91
N HIS A 256 28.82 -22.89 -6.15
CA HIS A 256 29.57 -23.53 -7.24
C HIS A 256 29.02 -23.21 -8.64
N VAL A 257 27.71 -22.98 -8.79
CA VAL A 257 27.08 -22.49 -10.03
C VAL A 257 27.40 -21.02 -10.22
N ALA A 258 27.29 -20.20 -9.17
CA ALA A 258 27.69 -18.80 -9.23
C ALA A 258 29.15 -18.67 -9.69
N ASP A 259 30.08 -19.39 -9.06
CA ASP A 259 31.50 -19.36 -9.42
C ASP A 259 31.82 -20.01 -10.79
N GLN A 260 30.90 -20.76 -11.38
CA GLN A 260 31.02 -21.29 -12.74
C GLN A 260 30.58 -20.28 -13.81
N TYR A 261 29.61 -19.40 -13.53
CA TYR A 261 28.98 -18.52 -14.54
C TYR A 261 29.23 -17.02 -14.33
N ASP A 262 29.60 -16.59 -13.13
CA ASP A 262 29.90 -15.19 -12.78
C ASP A 262 31.07 -14.64 -13.62
N PRO A 263 30.83 -13.66 -14.51
CA PRO A 263 31.86 -13.11 -15.38
C PRO A 263 32.95 -12.36 -14.61
N ALA A 264 32.69 -11.84 -13.41
CA ALA A 264 33.70 -11.19 -12.58
C ALA A 264 34.82 -12.15 -12.10
N LYS A 265 34.60 -13.47 -12.21
CA LYS A 265 35.62 -14.51 -11.98
C LYS A 265 36.27 -15.07 -13.25
N LYS A 266 35.80 -14.67 -14.44
CA LYS A 266 36.34 -15.10 -15.75
C LYS A 266 36.88 -13.89 -16.51
N ALA A 267 38.18 -13.67 -16.37
CA ALA A 267 38.89 -12.54 -16.97
C ALA A 267 39.09 -12.69 -18.50
N ASP A 268 38.01 -12.54 -19.27
CA ASP A 268 38.05 -12.33 -20.71
C ASP A 268 37.48 -10.96 -21.08
N LYS A 269 38.18 -10.24 -21.97
CA LYS A 269 37.81 -8.89 -22.37
C LYS A 269 36.76 -8.92 -23.48
N LEU A 270 35.51 -8.62 -23.14
CA LEU A 270 34.59 -8.08 -24.14
C LEU A 270 35.15 -6.73 -24.61
N THR A 271 35.16 -6.53 -25.93
CA THR A 271 35.68 -5.33 -26.59
C THR A 271 34.52 -4.55 -27.18
N GLU A 272 34.44 -3.25 -26.89
CA GLU A 272 33.36 -2.40 -27.41
C GLU A 272 33.53 -2.19 -28.93
N PRO A 273 32.48 -2.43 -29.74
CA PRO A 273 32.43 -2.01 -31.13
C PRO A 273 32.14 -0.50 -31.23
N ASN A 274 32.66 0.14 -32.29
CA ASN A 274 32.40 1.54 -32.58
C ASN A 274 30.90 1.86 -32.74
N GLN A 275 30.54 3.10 -32.41
CA GLN A 275 29.20 3.66 -32.58
C GLN A 275 28.73 3.58 -34.04
N THR A 276 27.55 3.01 -34.27
CA THR A 276 26.89 2.91 -35.59
C THR A 276 25.37 3.12 -35.47
N GLN A 277 24.72 3.36 -36.62
CA GLN A 277 23.26 3.50 -36.75
C GLN A 277 22.46 2.33 -36.15
N GLU A 278 23.06 1.13 -36.07
CA GLU A 278 22.41 -0.04 -35.45
C GLU A 278 22.17 0.13 -33.95
N GLN A 279 23.05 0.80 -33.20
CA GLN A 279 22.83 1.05 -31.77
C GLN A 279 21.64 1.98 -31.53
N ALA A 280 21.48 3.04 -32.33
CA ALA A 280 20.34 3.94 -32.24
C ALA A 280 19.01 3.24 -32.57
N ASN A 281 19.01 2.34 -33.56
CA ASN A 281 17.84 1.54 -33.91
C ASN A 281 17.50 0.52 -32.80
N ARG A 282 18.51 -0.15 -32.22
CA ARG A 282 18.39 -1.13 -31.13
C ARG A 282 17.89 -0.50 -29.83
N GLU A 283 18.32 0.72 -29.52
CA GLU A 283 17.81 1.47 -28.37
C GLU A 283 16.37 1.92 -28.58
N LYS A 284 16.02 2.39 -29.79
CA LYS A 284 14.63 2.73 -30.13
C LYS A 284 13.70 1.51 -29.99
N GLU A 285 14.10 0.35 -30.50
CA GLU A 285 13.35 -0.91 -30.35
C GLU A 285 13.18 -1.29 -28.87
N TYR A 286 14.23 -1.13 -28.05
CA TYR A 286 14.16 -1.37 -26.60
C TYR A 286 13.13 -0.46 -25.93
N GLN A 287 13.13 0.84 -26.20
CA GLN A 287 12.20 1.81 -25.60
C GLN A 287 10.75 1.57 -26.05
N GLU A 288 10.52 1.27 -27.33
CA GLU A 288 9.17 0.95 -27.85
C GLU A 288 8.61 -0.34 -27.23
N LYS A 289 9.46 -1.36 -27.01
CA LYS A 289 9.05 -2.64 -26.38
C LYS A 289 8.93 -2.55 -24.86
N LEU A 290 9.74 -1.71 -24.20
CA LEU A 290 9.60 -1.38 -22.77
C LEU A 290 8.25 -0.72 -22.49
N ALA A 291 7.88 0.31 -23.26
CA ALA A 291 6.59 0.97 -23.14
C ALA A 291 5.42 0.01 -23.39
N TYR A 292 5.53 -0.85 -24.42
CA TYR A 292 4.52 -1.86 -24.74
C TYR A 292 4.34 -2.92 -23.64
N LEU A 293 5.44 -3.40 -23.03
CA LEU A 293 5.40 -4.36 -21.92
C LEU A 293 4.79 -3.73 -20.66
N ALA A 294 5.17 -2.48 -20.33
CA ALA A 294 4.60 -1.74 -19.22
C ALA A 294 3.09 -1.50 -19.39
N GLU A 295 2.65 -1.07 -20.57
CA GLU A 295 1.22 -0.90 -20.91
C GLU A 295 0.44 -2.22 -20.74
N LYS A 296 0.99 -3.33 -21.25
CA LYS A 296 0.35 -4.66 -21.20
C LYS A 296 0.31 -5.28 -19.81
N LEU A 297 1.32 -5.04 -18.97
CA LEU A 297 1.37 -5.52 -17.58
C LEU A 297 0.64 -4.58 -16.59
N GLY A 298 0.37 -3.33 -16.98
CA GLY A 298 -0.26 -2.33 -16.11
C GLY A 298 0.67 -1.81 -14.99
N ILE A 299 1.99 -1.89 -15.20
CA ILE A 299 3.01 -1.48 -14.23
C ILE A 299 3.81 -0.27 -14.73
N ASP A 300 4.42 0.48 -13.83
CA ASP A 300 5.26 1.62 -14.21
C ASP A 300 6.54 1.14 -14.94
N PRO A 301 6.93 1.72 -16.08
CA PRO A 301 8.12 1.32 -16.83
C PRO A 301 9.42 1.27 -15.99
N SER A 302 9.55 2.10 -14.96
CA SER A 302 10.72 2.11 -14.06
C SER A 302 10.86 0.84 -13.22
N THR A 303 9.80 0.04 -13.09
CA THR A 303 9.84 -1.27 -12.40
C THR A 303 10.44 -2.38 -13.27
N ILE A 304 10.62 -2.12 -14.57
CA ILE A 304 11.14 -3.08 -15.56
C ILE A 304 12.61 -2.79 -15.83
N LYS A 305 13.50 -3.73 -15.50
CA LYS A 305 14.95 -3.55 -15.68
C LYS A 305 15.40 -3.98 -17.07
N ARG A 306 16.40 -3.28 -17.62
CA ARG A 306 17.16 -3.73 -18.78
C ARG A 306 18.01 -4.95 -18.43
N VAL A 307 17.81 -6.05 -19.15
CA VAL A 307 18.70 -7.22 -19.13
C VAL A 307 19.54 -7.22 -20.40
N GLU A 308 20.84 -7.52 -20.28
CA GLU A 308 21.70 -7.83 -21.42
C GLU A 308 22.49 -9.11 -21.11
N THR A 309 22.50 -10.05 -22.05
CA THR A 309 23.21 -11.33 -21.93
C THR A 309 24.65 -11.23 -22.43
N GLN A 310 25.50 -12.18 -22.02
CA GLN A 310 26.89 -12.26 -22.47
C GLN A 310 27.05 -12.45 -24.00
N ASP A 311 26.01 -12.94 -24.70
CA ASP A 311 25.96 -13.03 -26.17
C ASP A 311 25.25 -11.83 -26.85
N GLY A 312 25.01 -10.75 -26.11
CA GLY A 312 24.54 -9.48 -26.68
C GLY A 312 23.05 -9.45 -27.05
N LYS A 313 22.20 -10.24 -26.37
CA LYS A 313 20.74 -10.13 -26.48
C LYS A 313 20.21 -9.21 -25.38
N LEU A 314 19.25 -8.36 -25.74
CA LEU A 314 18.52 -7.52 -24.79
C LEU A 314 17.22 -8.19 -24.35
N GLY A 315 16.86 -7.98 -23.11
CA GLY A 315 15.58 -8.36 -22.53
C GLY A 315 15.09 -7.37 -21.48
N LEU A 316 13.92 -7.66 -20.95
CA LEU A 316 13.20 -6.88 -19.96
C LEU A 316 12.87 -7.78 -18.77
N GLU A 317 13.45 -7.48 -17.61
CA GLU A 317 13.12 -8.14 -16.34
C GLU A 317 11.98 -7.38 -15.66
N TYR A 318 10.92 -8.07 -15.24
CA TYR A 318 9.81 -7.47 -14.51
C TYR A 318 9.39 -8.30 -13.29
N PRO A 319 8.94 -7.66 -12.20
CA PRO A 319 8.54 -8.35 -10.97
C PRO A 319 7.19 -9.07 -11.14
N HIS A 320 7.04 -10.22 -10.48
CA HIS A 320 5.77 -10.94 -10.42
C HIS A 320 5.62 -11.74 -9.11
N HIS A 321 4.63 -11.38 -8.29
CA HIS A 321 4.28 -12.02 -7.01
C HIS A 321 5.46 -12.16 -6.02
N ASP A 322 6.22 -13.25 -6.06
CA ASP A 322 7.37 -13.53 -5.19
C ASP A 322 8.72 -13.67 -5.91
N HIS A 323 8.75 -13.41 -7.23
CA HIS A 323 9.93 -13.53 -8.09
C HIS A 323 9.90 -12.47 -9.20
N ALA A 324 10.71 -12.66 -10.24
CA ALA A 324 10.73 -11.85 -11.45
C ALA A 324 10.83 -12.77 -12.69
N HIS A 325 10.44 -12.25 -13.86
CA HIS A 325 10.59 -12.92 -15.16
C HIS A 325 11.42 -12.07 -16.10
N VAL A 326 12.06 -12.70 -17.09
CA VAL A 326 12.74 -12.02 -18.20
C VAL A 326 12.10 -12.40 -19.53
N LEU A 327 11.72 -11.41 -20.32
CA LEU A 327 11.35 -11.57 -21.74
C LEU A 327 12.45 -10.96 -22.62
N MET A 328 12.91 -11.69 -23.65
CA MET A 328 13.86 -11.13 -24.62
C MET A 328 13.14 -10.19 -25.59
N LEU A 329 13.81 -9.15 -26.08
CA LEU A 329 13.23 -8.26 -27.09
C LEU A 329 12.82 -9.00 -28.37
N SER A 330 13.50 -10.10 -28.71
CA SER A 330 13.15 -10.97 -29.85
C SER A 330 11.75 -11.59 -29.75
N ASP A 331 11.26 -11.76 -28.52
CA ASP A 331 10.07 -12.56 -28.21
C ASP A 331 8.85 -11.65 -27.96
N ILE A 332 9.06 -10.33 -27.97
CA ILE A 332 8.03 -9.29 -27.85
C ILE A 332 7.73 -8.74 -29.25
N GLU A 333 6.56 -9.05 -29.78
CA GLU A 333 6.01 -8.45 -31.00
C GLU A 333 4.95 -7.40 -30.66
N ILE A 334 5.20 -6.13 -31.00
CA ILE A 334 4.27 -5.02 -30.74
C ILE A 334 2.96 -5.27 -31.51
N GLY A 335 1.83 -5.22 -30.80
CA GLY A 335 0.51 -5.53 -31.33
C GLY A 335 0.07 -7.00 -31.22
N LYS A 336 0.94 -7.91 -30.74
CA LYS A 336 0.55 -9.26 -30.27
C LYS A 336 0.49 -9.30 -28.75
N ASP A 337 -0.35 -10.15 -28.20
CA ASP A 337 -0.37 -10.37 -26.75
C ASP A 337 0.94 -11.01 -26.29
N ILE A 338 1.42 -10.56 -25.13
CA ILE A 338 2.72 -10.92 -24.58
C ILE A 338 2.60 -12.31 -23.92
N PRO A 339 3.60 -13.20 -24.06
CA PRO A 339 3.59 -14.50 -23.37
C PRO A 339 3.46 -14.32 -21.86
N ASP A 340 2.33 -14.77 -21.30
CA ASP A 340 2.08 -14.79 -19.87
C ASP A 340 2.87 -15.95 -19.23
N PRO A 341 3.87 -15.71 -18.36
CA PRO A 341 4.58 -16.79 -17.65
C PRO A 341 3.63 -17.60 -16.75
N HIS A 342 2.55 -16.96 -16.32
CA HIS A 342 1.51 -17.57 -15.51
C HIS A 342 0.45 -18.25 -16.36
N ALA A 343 0.59 -18.32 -17.69
CA ALA A 343 -0.33 -19.04 -18.56
C ALA A 343 -0.59 -20.49 -18.10
N ILE A 344 0.38 -21.13 -17.42
CA ILE A 344 0.24 -22.48 -16.88
C ILE A 344 -0.40 -22.50 -15.47
N GLU A 345 -0.10 -21.55 -14.58
CA GLU A 345 -0.75 -21.49 -13.25
C GLU A 345 -2.15 -20.85 -13.31
N HIS A 346 -2.31 -19.75 -14.04
CA HIS A 346 -3.61 -19.23 -14.44
C HIS A 346 -4.42 -20.28 -15.21
N ALA A 347 -3.83 -21.09 -16.12
CA ALA A 347 -4.57 -22.23 -16.66
C ALA A 347 -4.94 -23.26 -15.58
N ARG A 348 -4.09 -23.54 -14.58
CA ARG A 348 -4.41 -24.48 -13.48
C ARG A 348 -5.54 -23.97 -12.57
N GLU A 349 -5.59 -22.69 -12.22
CA GLU A 349 -6.73 -22.12 -11.47
C GLU A 349 -7.99 -22.01 -12.35
N LEU A 350 -7.87 -21.54 -13.59
CA LEU A 350 -9.00 -21.47 -14.52
C LEU A 350 -9.52 -22.87 -14.91
N GLU A 351 -8.68 -23.92 -14.90
CA GLU A 351 -9.11 -25.32 -15.05
C GLU A 351 -9.94 -25.80 -13.84
N LYS A 352 -9.66 -25.32 -12.61
CA LYS A 352 -10.51 -25.57 -11.41
C LYS A 352 -11.87 -24.89 -11.55
N HIS A 353 -11.91 -23.68 -12.11
CA HIS A 353 -13.13 -22.88 -12.30
C HIS A 353 -13.89 -23.22 -13.59
N LYS A 354 -13.27 -23.96 -14.52
CA LYS A 354 -13.68 -24.21 -15.90
C LYS A 354 -15.14 -24.63 -16.08
N VAL A 355 -15.65 -25.47 -15.19
CA VAL A 355 -17.04 -25.96 -15.27
C VAL A 355 -18.04 -24.84 -14.95
N GLY A 356 -17.76 -24.02 -13.93
CA GLY A 356 -18.51 -22.80 -13.65
C GLY A 356 -18.34 -21.76 -14.76
N MET A 357 -17.12 -21.59 -15.28
CA MET A 357 -16.84 -20.70 -16.41
C MET A 357 -17.59 -21.11 -17.68
N ASP A 358 -17.68 -22.41 -17.99
CA ASP A 358 -18.49 -22.95 -19.09
C ASP A 358 -19.98 -22.66 -18.89
N THR A 359 -20.45 -22.65 -17.64
CA THR A 359 -21.83 -22.27 -17.31
C THR A 359 -22.05 -20.76 -17.44
N LEU A 360 -21.06 -19.91 -17.13
CA LEU A 360 -21.09 -18.47 -17.43
C LEU A 360 -21.04 -18.19 -18.94
N ARG A 361 -20.19 -18.89 -19.71
CA ARG A 361 -20.18 -18.88 -21.18
C ARG A 361 -21.55 -19.25 -21.75
N ALA A 362 -22.18 -20.31 -21.23
CA ALA A 362 -23.51 -20.76 -21.64
C ALA A 362 -24.64 -19.79 -21.23
N LEU A 363 -24.43 -18.99 -20.17
CA LEU A 363 -25.29 -17.84 -19.82
C LEU A 363 -25.03 -16.60 -20.67
N GLY A 364 -23.99 -16.62 -21.51
CA GLY A 364 -23.68 -15.59 -22.49
C GLY A 364 -22.67 -14.54 -22.02
N PHE A 365 -22.00 -14.70 -20.88
CA PHE A 365 -20.86 -13.85 -20.50
C PHE A 365 -19.69 -14.03 -21.46
N ASP A 366 -18.89 -12.99 -21.66
CA ASP A 366 -17.62 -13.03 -22.39
C ASP A 366 -16.42 -13.22 -21.43
N GLU A 367 -15.32 -13.81 -21.95
CA GLU A 367 -14.22 -14.35 -21.15
C GLU A 367 -13.63 -13.36 -20.15
N GLU A 368 -13.44 -12.09 -20.52
CA GLU A 368 -12.86 -11.10 -19.62
C GLU A 368 -13.75 -10.82 -18.40
N VAL A 369 -15.07 -10.71 -18.59
CA VAL A 369 -16.00 -10.55 -17.45
C VAL A 369 -16.13 -11.85 -16.65
N ILE A 370 -15.94 -13.01 -17.28
CA ILE A 370 -15.82 -14.28 -16.54
C ILE A 370 -14.58 -14.25 -15.64
N LEU A 371 -13.42 -13.80 -16.14
CA LEU A 371 -12.21 -13.63 -15.34
C LEU A 371 -12.43 -12.64 -14.20
N ASP A 372 -13.07 -11.49 -14.46
CA ASP A 372 -13.34 -10.47 -13.43
C ASP A 372 -14.31 -10.98 -12.35
N ILE A 373 -15.35 -11.75 -12.73
CA ILE A 373 -16.27 -12.40 -11.79
C ILE A 373 -15.56 -13.49 -10.96
N VAL A 374 -14.73 -14.34 -11.58
CA VAL A 374 -13.96 -15.39 -10.88
C VAL A 374 -12.91 -14.77 -9.95
N ARG A 375 -12.33 -13.63 -10.33
CA ARG A 375 -11.38 -12.82 -9.53
C ARG A 375 -12.08 -11.79 -8.63
N THR A 376 -13.41 -11.81 -8.51
CA THR A 376 -14.14 -10.98 -7.53
C THR A 376 -14.12 -11.69 -6.18
N HIS A 377 -13.06 -11.42 -5.43
CA HIS A 377 -12.83 -11.99 -4.10
C HIS A 377 -13.84 -11.48 -3.05
N ASP A 378 -14.46 -10.31 -3.26
CA ASP A 378 -15.48 -9.71 -2.37
C ASP A 378 -16.92 -10.23 -2.60
N ALA A 379 -17.09 -11.39 -3.25
CA ALA A 379 -18.40 -12.01 -3.40
C ALA A 379 -18.88 -12.60 -2.06
N PRO A 380 -20.15 -12.41 -1.62
CA PRO A 380 -20.65 -12.94 -0.33
C PRO A 380 -20.70 -14.47 -0.22
N THR A 381 -20.33 -15.18 -1.29
CA THR A 381 -20.09 -16.63 -1.34
C THR A 381 -19.09 -16.92 -2.48
N PRO A 382 -18.16 -17.89 -2.33
CA PRO A 382 -17.18 -18.23 -3.37
C PRO A 382 -17.78 -18.59 -4.73
N PHE A 383 -17.01 -18.39 -5.80
CA PHE A 383 -17.41 -18.76 -7.15
C PHE A 383 -17.73 -20.27 -7.26
N PRO A 384 -18.93 -20.67 -7.73
CA PRO A 384 -19.40 -22.06 -7.78
C PRO A 384 -18.74 -22.83 -8.95
N SER A 385 -17.45 -23.08 -8.77
CA SER A 385 -16.46 -23.56 -9.75
C SER A 385 -16.84 -24.83 -10.49
N ASN A 386 -17.70 -25.67 -9.89
CA ASN A 386 -18.15 -26.95 -10.42
C ASN A 386 -19.65 -26.99 -10.79
N GLU A 387 -20.38 -25.86 -10.69
CA GLU A 387 -21.81 -25.83 -10.96
C GLU A 387 -22.11 -25.86 -12.48
N LYS A 388 -23.13 -26.63 -12.84
CA LYS A 388 -23.56 -26.92 -14.22
C LYS A 388 -25.00 -26.53 -14.50
N ASP A 389 -25.77 -26.19 -13.45
CA ASP A 389 -27.15 -25.71 -13.56
C ASP A 389 -27.15 -24.19 -13.81
N PRO A 390 -27.59 -23.71 -15.00
CA PRO A 390 -27.61 -22.28 -15.31
C PRO A 390 -28.59 -21.49 -14.45
N ASN A 391 -29.48 -22.13 -13.68
CA ASN A 391 -30.37 -21.45 -12.73
C ASN A 391 -29.66 -21.23 -11.39
N LYS A 392 -28.96 -22.24 -10.86
CA LYS A 392 -28.14 -22.07 -9.65
C LYS A 392 -27.01 -21.08 -9.85
N MET A 393 -26.41 -21.06 -11.04
CA MET A 393 -25.42 -20.02 -11.39
C MET A 393 -26.05 -18.62 -11.39
N LYS A 394 -27.32 -18.44 -11.81
CA LYS A 394 -28.03 -17.15 -11.67
C LYS A 394 -28.38 -16.81 -10.22
N GLU A 395 -28.70 -17.81 -9.40
CA GLU A 395 -28.94 -17.62 -7.97
C GLU A 395 -27.65 -17.15 -7.27
N TRP A 396 -26.48 -17.68 -7.65
CA TRP A 396 -25.17 -17.20 -7.20
C TRP A 396 -24.81 -15.82 -7.78
N LEU A 397 -25.02 -15.56 -9.07
CA LEU A 397 -24.80 -14.23 -9.66
C LEU A 397 -25.66 -13.13 -9.00
N ALA A 398 -26.79 -13.52 -8.39
CA ALA A 398 -27.60 -12.64 -7.57
C ALA A 398 -27.05 -12.42 -6.14
N THR A 399 -26.00 -13.10 -5.68
CA THR A 399 -25.28 -12.74 -4.44
C THR A 399 -24.19 -11.69 -4.69
N VAL A 400 -23.68 -11.56 -5.91
CA VAL A 400 -22.59 -10.64 -6.27
C VAL A 400 -23.01 -9.17 -6.08
N ILE A 401 -22.32 -8.49 -5.16
CA ILE A 401 -22.57 -7.07 -4.80
C ILE A 401 -21.48 -6.10 -5.27
N LYS A 402 -20.29 -6.59 -5.63
CA LYS A 402 -19.18 -5.81 -6.19
C LYS A 402 -18.73 -6.46 -7.50
N LEU A 403 -18.28 -5.66 -8.45
CA LEU A 403 -17.55 -6.07 -9.66
C LEU A 403 -16.67 -4.89 -10.08
N ASP A 404 -15.47 -5.19 -10.58
CA ASP A 404 -14.64 -4.18 -11.25
C ASP A 404 -14.40 -4.60 -12.71
N LEU A 405 -14.63 -3.65 -13.62
CA LEU A 405 -14.40 -3.75 -15.05
C LEU A 405 -13.46 -2.62 -15.51
N GLY A 406 -12.68 -2.04 -14.59
CA GLY A 406 -11.65 -1.05 -14.88
C GLY A 406 -10.65 -1.55 -15.91
N SER A 407 -10.16 -0.64 -16.76
CA SER A 407 -9.28 -0.90 -17.91
C SER A 407 -9.87 -1.83 -18.99
N ARG A 408 -11.01 -2.49 -18.78
CA ARG A 408 -11.67 -3.29 -19.82
C ARG A 408 -12.15 -2.41 -20.96
N LYS A 409 -11.99 -2.88 -22.19
CA LYS A 409 -12.60 -2.23 -23.36
C LYS A 409 -14.13 -2.32 -23.28
N ASP A 410 -14.80 -1.20 -23.58
CA ASP A 410 -16.26 -1.05 -23.69
C ASP A 410 -17.03 -1.72 -22.50
N PRO A 411 -16.69 -1.42 -21.23
CA PRO A 411 -17.03 -2.27 -20.08
C PRO A 411 -18.54 -2.42 -19.86
N LEU A 412 -19.32 -1.38 -20.16
CA LEU A 412 -20.78 -1.37 -20.01
C LEU A 412 -21.54 -2.07 -21.16
N GLN A 413 -20.84 -2.45 -22.23
CA GLN A 413 -21.41 -3.18 -23.37
C GLN A 413 -21.09 -4.69 -23.32
N ARG A 414 -20.42 -5.14 -22.24
CA ARG A 414 -20.09 -6.55 -22.00
C ARG A 414 -21.34 -7.39 -21.78
N LYS A 415 -21.25 -8.68 -22.14
CA LYS A 415 -22.40 -9.57 -22.12
C LYS A 415 -22.59 -10.20 -20.74
N GLY A 416 -23.81 -10.65 -20.46
CA GLY A 416 -24.18 -11.28 -19.19
C GLY A 416 -24.39 -10.31 -18.02
N LEU A 417 -23.92 -9.06 -18.08
CA LEU A 417 -24.04 -8.06 -16.99
C LEU A 417 -25.46 -7.89 -16.42
N SER A 418 -26.50 -8.05 -17.26
CA SER A 418 -27.90 -8.02 -16.83
C SER A 418 -28.32 -9.16 -15.87
N LEU A 419 -27.45 -10.15 -15.66
CA LEU A 419 -27.60 -11.27 -14.72
C LEU A 419 -26.99 -10.98 -13.35
N LEU A 420 -26.49 -9.76 -13.10
CA LEU A 420 -25.99 -9.26 -11.80
C LEU A 420 -27.00 -8.28 -11.16
N PRO A 421 -28.23 -8.71 -10.79
CA PRO A 421 -29.33 -7.82 -10.44
C PRO A 421 -29.15 -7.07 -9.10
N ASN A 422 -28.17 -7.50 -8.29
CA ASN A 422 -27.95 -7.02 -6.93
C ASN A 422 -26.64 -6.23 -6.76
N LEU A 423 -25.97 -5.88 -7.85
CA LEU A 423 -24.71 -5.13 -7.83
C LEU A 423 -24.88 -3.78 -7.11
N GLU A 424 -24.09 -3.56 -6.07
CA GLU A 424 -24.09 -2.36 -5.23
C GLU A 424 -22.84 -1.49 -5.47
N THR A 425 -21.71 -2.07 -5.85
CA THR A 425 -20.46 -1.37 -6.24
C THR A 425 -20.01 -1.82 -7.62
N LEU A 426 -19.67 -0.87 -8.48
CA LEU A 426 -19.18 -1.14 -9.84
C LEU A 426 -17.99 -0.23 -10.17
N GLY A 427 -16.87 -0.83 -10.57
CA GLY A 427 -15.77 -0.15 -11.23
C GLY A 427 -15.87 -0.26 -12.76
N ILE A 428 -15.63 0.86 -13.45
CA ILE A 428 -15.58 1.01 -14.91
C ILE A 428 -14.50 2.03 -15.33
N GLY A 429 -13.49 2.25 -14.47
CA GLY A 429 -12.47 3.28 -14.66
C GLY A 429 -11.43 2.97 -15.74
N PHE A 430 -10.53 3.92 -16.01
CA PHE A 430 -9.33 3.78 -16.85
C PHE A 430 -9.60 3.38 -18.31
N THR A 431 -10.82 3.58 -18.81
CA THR A 431 -11.26 3.18 -20.16
C THR A 431 -12.26 4.21 -20.73
N PRO A 432 -12.13 4.70 -21.97
CA PRO A 432 -13.02 5.74 -22.50
C PRO A 432 -14.47 5.27 -22.70
N ILE A 433 -15.42 5.89 -21.99
CA ILE A 433 -16.84 5.51 -22.05
C ILE A 433 -17.61 6.48 -22.95
N LYS A 434 -18.02 5.98 -24.13
CA LYS A 434 -18.82 6.74 -25.11
C LYS A 434 -20.30 6.80 -24.80
N ASP A 435 -20.83 5.77 -24.14
CA ASP A 435 -22.22 5.69 -23.68
C ASP A 435 -22.26 5.13 -22.26
N ILE A 436 -22.63 5.99 -21.32
CA ILE A 436 -22.80 5.66 -19.90
C ILE A 436 -24.18 5.04 -19.61
N SER A 437 -25.14 5.15 -20.54
CA SER A 437 -26.55 4.73 -20.35
C SER A 437 -26.75 3.28 -19.87
N PRO A 438 -25.95 2.26 -20.26
CA PRO A 438 -26.15 0.90 -19.78
C PRO A 438 -25.85 0.73 -18.27
N VAL A 439 -25.17 1.68 -17.61
CA VAL A 439 -25.01 1.66 -16.14
C VAL A 439 -26.36 1.69 -15.41
N LEU A 440 -27.38 2.26 -16.07
CA LEU A 440 -28.74 2.35 -15.54
C LEU A 440 -29.43 0.99 -15.40
N GLN A 441 -28.84 -0.12 -15.86
CA GLN A 441 -29.36 -1.46 -15.57
C GLN A 441 -29.19 -1.87 -14.10
N PHE A 442 -28.16 -1.37 -13.41
CA PHE A 442 -27.80 -1.76 -12.04
C PHE A 442 -28.68 -1.03 -11.00
N LYS A 443 -29.93 -1.49 -10.83
CA LYS A 443 -30.96 -0.82 -10.00
C LYS A 443 -30.68 -0.78 -8.49
N LYS A 444 -29.59 -1.40 -8.01
CA LYS A 444 -29.14 -1.35 -6.62
C LYS A 444 -27.79 -0.63 -6.43
N LEU A 445 -27.23 -0.04 -7.48
CA LEU A 445 -25.89 0.53 -7.41
C LEU A 445 -25.83 1.71 -6.44
N LYS A 446 -25.00 1.58 -5.41
CA LYS A 446 -24.69 2.57 -4.38
C LYS A 446 -23.37 3.28 -4.65
N ARG A 447 -22.39 2.58 -5.24
CA ARG A 447 -21.05 3.09 -5.51
C ARG A 447 -20.67 2.88 -6.98
N LEU A 448 -20.24 3.94 -7.64
CA LEU A 448 -19.78 3.93 -9.03
C LEU A 448 -18.38 4.53 -9.13
N LEU A 449 -17.40 3.72 -9.54
CA LEU A 449 -16.01 4.15 -9.72
C LEU A 449 -15.74 4.31 -11.23
N MET A 450 -15.60 5.56 -11.67
CA MET A 450 -15.48 5.93 -13.09
C MET A 450 -14.34 6.92 -13.34
N THR A 451 -13.24 6.69 -12.61
CA THR A 451 -11.92 7.29 -12.78
C THR A 451 -11.50 7.28 -14.26
N LYS A 452 -11.00 8.39 -14.82
CA LYS A 452 -10.39 8.42 -16.17
C LYS A 452 -11.26 7.77 -17.28
N THR A 453 -12.56 8.06 -17.29
CA THR A 453 -13.52 7.53 -18.29
C THR A 453 -13.86 8.52 -19.41
N GLY A 454 -13.56 9.81 -19.23
CA GLY A 454 -13.87 10.88 -20.19
C GLY A 454 -15.35 11.24 -20.27
N VAL A 455 -16.18 10.74 -19.33
CA VAL A 455 -17.60 11.10 -19.25
C VAL A 455 -17.74 12.52 -18.72
N THR A 456 -18.41 13.38 -19.48
CA THR A 456 -18.65 14.79 -19.09
C THR A 456 -20.13 15.09 -18.81
N ASP A 457 -21.05 14.17 -19.13
CA ASP A 457 -22.49 14.33 -18.89
C ASP A 457 -22.97 13.40 -17.76
N TYR A 458 -23.15 13.96 -16.58
CA TYR A 458 -23.56 13.25 -15.38
C TYR A 458 -25.09 13.19 -15.17
N ARG A 459 -25.91 13.62 -16.15
CA ARG A 459 -27.39 13.59 -16.04
C ARG A 459 -27.96 12.19 -15.86
N PHE A 460 -27.23 11.13 -16.19
CA PHE A 460 -27.65 9.75 -15.91
C PHE A 460 -27.91 9.51 -14.41
N LEU A 461 -27.19 10.23 -13.52
CA LEU A 461 -27.36 10.17 -12.06
C LEU A 461 -28.76 10.62 -11.59
N ASP A 462 -29.49 11.42 -12.37
CA ASP A 462 -30.90 11.76 -12.09
C ASP A 462 -31.80 10.49 -12.06
N ASN A 463 -31.33 9.36 -12.60
CA ASN A 463 -31.99 8.05 -12.60
C ASN A 463 -31.39 7.05 -11.59
N MET A 464 -30.45 7.48 -10.74
CA MET A 464 -29.76 6.63 -9.74
C MET A 464 -29.91 7.21 -8.32
N PRO A 465 -31.15 7.37 -7.80
CA PRO A 465 -31.41 8.06 -6.53
C PRO A 465 -30.84 7.35 -5.29
N GLN A 466 -30.46 6.08 -5.41
CA GLN A 466 -29.76 5.30 -4.37
C GLN A 466 -28.23 5.33 -4.50
N LEU A 467 -27.65 6.20 -5.34
CA LEU A 467 -26.21 6.38 -5.37
C LEU A 467 -25.73 7.19 -4.14
N GLU A 468 -24.71 6.65 -3.48
CA GLU A 468 -24.24 6.99 -2.15
C GLU A 468 -22.71 7.24 -2.13
N GLY A 469 -22.00 6.82 -3.19
CA GLY A 469 -20.60 7.15 -3.45
C GLY A 469 -20.30 7.23 -4.94
N ILE A 470 -19.44 8.16 -5.35
CA ILE A 470 -18.97 8.27 -6.74
C ILE A 470 -17.50 8.65 -6.79
N ASP A 471 -16.74 8.02 -7.69
CA ASP A 471 -15.41 8.49 -8.09
C ASP A 471 -15.43 8.99 -9.54
N ILE A 472 -15.10 10.26 -9.71
CA ILE A 472 -15.01 11.00 -10.97
C ILE A 472 -13.61 11.59 -11.19
N SER A 473 -12.59 11.07 -10.51
CA SER A 473 -11.19 11.50 -10.63
C SER A 473 -10.64 11.32 -12.07
N GLN A 474 -9.66 12.13 -12.48
CA GLN A 474 -9.03 12.06 -13.82
C GLN A 474 -9.99 12.23 -15.02
N ASN A 475 -11.12 12.93 -14.86
CA ASN A 475 -12.09 13.18 -15.95
C ASN A 475 -12.00 14.59 -16.56
N ASN A 476 -10.91 15.32 -16.30
CA ASN A 476 -10.66 16.70 -16.76
C ASN A 476 -11.78 17.70 -16.38
N LEU A 477 -12.45 17.46 -15.25
CA LEU A 477 -13.56 18.28 -14.78
C LEU A 477 -13.09 19.63 -14.24
N LYS A 478 -13.90 20.66 -14.42
CA LYS A 478 -13.74 21.98 -13.79
C LYS A 478 -15.00 22.42 -13.07
N ASP A 479 -16.14 22.28 -13.74
CA ASP A 479 -17.45 22.46 -13.15
C ASP A 479 -17.97 21.15 -12.54
N ILE A 480 -18.26 21.19 -11.24
CA ILE A 480 -18.92 20.11 -10.49
C ILE A 480 -20.32 20.52 -9.98
N SER A 481 -20.92 21.57 -10.56
CA SER A 481 -22.26 22.08 -10.23
C SER A 481 -23.35 21.00 -10.20
N PHE A 482 -23.23 20.00 -11.07
CA PHE A 482 -24.15 18.86 -11.14
C PHE A 482 -24.23 18.06 -9.82
N LEU A 483 -23.14 17.95 -9.05
CA LEU A 483 -23.12 17.22 -7.78
C LEU A 483 -24.13 17.78 -6.78
N SER A 484 -24.41 19.09 -6.83
CA SER A 484 -25.37 19.75 -5.93
C SER A 484 -26.76 19.11 -5.93
N LYS A 485 -27.15 18.37 -6.97
CA LYS A 485 -28.41 17.60 -7.02
C LYS A 485 -28.42 16.37 -6.10
N TYR A 486 -27.29 15.69 -5.96
CA TYR A 486 -27.24 14.28 -5.51
C TYR A 486 -27.02 14.18 -3.99
N LYS A 487 -28.00 14.69 -3.23
CA LYS A 487 -27.96 14.85 -1.76
C LYS A 487 -27.67 13.58 -0.94
N ASN A 488 -27.77 12.39 -1.54
CA ASN A 488 -27.53 11.10 -0.89
C ASN A 488 -26.05 10.68 -0.91
N LEU A 489 -25.19 11.39 -1.64
CA LEU A 489 -23.75 11.12 -1.67
C LEU A 489 -23.13 11.30 -0.27
N THR A 490 -22.45 10.24 0.15
CA THR A 490 -21.62 10.17 1.36
C THR A 490 -20.13 10.09 1.04
N LEU A 491 -19.78 9.64 -0.16
CA LEU A 491 -18.43 9.63 -0.71
C LEU A 491 -18.39 10.37 -2.05
N VAL A 492 -17.42 11.28 -2.21
CA VAL A 492 -17.05 11.90 -3.49
C VAL A 492 -15.54 11.85 -3.62
N ALA A 493 -15.05 11.19 -4.67
CA ALA A 493 -13.67 11.31 -5.12
C ALA A 493 -13.65 12.04 -6.48
N ALA A 494 -12.81 13.05 -6.61
CA ALA A 494 -12.66 13.87 -7.81
C ALA A 494 -11.22 14.40 -7.96
N ALA A 495 -10.23 13.58 -7.56
CA ALA A 495 -8.82 13.89 -7.67
C ALA A 495 -8.35 14.08 -9.13
N ASP A 496 -7.20 14.71 -9.33
CA ASP A 496 -6.53 14.84 -10.63
C ASP A 496 -7.48 15.43 -11.70
N ASN A 497 -8.11 16.55 -11.35
CA ASN A 497 -9.01 17.31 -12.20
C ASN A 497 -8.54 18.79 -12.24
N GLY A 498 -9.33 19.66 -12.85
CA GLY A 498 -9.10 21.11 -12.87
C GLY A 498 -10.09 21.88 -12.01
N ILE A 499 -10.51 21.31 -10.86
CA ILE A 499 -11.55 21.90 -10.02
C ILE A 499 -10.96 23.08 -9.22
N GLU A 500 -11.61 24.23 -9.36
CA GLU A 500 -11.31 25.48 -8.66
C GLU A 500 -12.47 25.85 -7.70
N ASP A 501 -13.72 25.56 -8.07
CA ASP A 501 -14.94 25.89 -7.31
C ASP A 501 -15.60 24.66 -6.67
N ILE A 502 -15.54 24.57 -5.33
CA ILE A 502 -16.20 23.52 -4.54
C ILE A 502 -17.52 23.94 -3.86
N ARG A 503 -18.09 25.10 -4.19
CA ARG A 503 -19.43 25.53 -3.70
C ARG A 503 -20.55 24.50 -3.88
N PRO A 504 -20.56 23.63 -4.92
CA PRO A 504 -21.55 22.55 -5.04
C PRO A 504 -21.49 21.51 -3.91
N LEU A 505 -20.30 21.23 -3.37
CA LEU A 505 -20.09 20.20 -2.33
C LEU A 505 -20.66 20.61 -0.97
N GLY A 506 -20.61 21.91 -0.64
CA GLY A 506 -21.22 22.47 0.57
C GLY A 506 -22.72 22.29 0.70
N GLN A 507 -23.37 21.76 -0.35
CA GLN A 507 -24.78 21.39 -0.36
C GLN A 507 -25.04 19.89 -0.23
N LEU A 508 -24.05 19.06 0.12
CA LEU A 508 -24.16 17.60 0.30
C LEU A 508 -24.18 17.23 1.80
N PRO A 509 -25.32 17.28 2.49
CA PRO A 509 -25.39 17.24 3.96
C PRO A 509 -25.00 15.89 4.59
N ASN A 510 -24.85 14.84 3.78
CA ASN A 510 -24.47 13.49 4.20
C ASN A 510 -23.01 13.14 3.86
N LEU A 511 -22.23 14.08 3.32
CA LEU A 511 -20.86 13.82 2.88
C LEU A 511 -19.93 13.52 4.07
N LYS A 512 -19.16 12.45 3.93
CA LYS A 512 -18.26 11.87 4.94
C LYS A 512 -16.84 11.70 4.42
N PHE A 513 -16.71 11.21 3.20
CA PHE A 513 -15.44 10.90 2.56
C PHE A 513 -15.28 11.82 1.34
N LEU A 514 -14.23 12.64 1.34
CA LEU A 514 -13.99 13.61 0.28
C LEU A 514 -12.52 13.57 -0.17
N VAL A 515 -12.31 13.19 -1.44
CA VAL A 515 -10.99 13.14 -2.07
C VAL A 515 -10.95 14.16 -3.22
N LEU A 516 -10.09 15.16 -3.08
CA LEU A 516 -9.93 16.33 -3.96
C LEU A 516 -8.45 16.62 -4.27
N SER A 517 -7.57 15.67 -3.99
CA SER A 517 -6.14 15.65 -4.31
C SER A 517 -5.85 16.13 -5.74
N ASN A 518 -4.71 16.78 -5.98
CA ASN A 518 -4.28 17.21 -7.32
C ASN A 518 -5.35 18.05 -8.06
N ASN A 519 -5.78 19.15 -7.45
CA ASN A 519 -6.73 20.12 -8.04
C ASN A 519 -6.19 21.55 -7.87
N LYS A 520 -7.05 22.56 -7.98
CA LYS A 520 -6.70 23.99 -7.89
C LYS A 520 -7.55 24.74 -6.86
N ILE A 521 -7.98 24.05 -5.82
CA ILE A 521 -8.87 24.60 -4.80
C ILE A 521 -8.02 25.49 -3.88
N SER A 522 -8.54 26.67 -3.53
CA SER A 522 -7.98 27.56 -2.51
C SER A 522 -8.97 27.94 -1.41
N ASP A 523 -10.28 27.83 -1.67
CA ASP A 523 -11.35 28.20 -0.74
C ASP A 523 -12.06 26.96 -0.16
N LEU A 524 -11.90 26.74 1.14
CA LEU A 524 -12.60 25.69 1.88
C LEU A 524 -13.96 26.13 2.44
N SER A 525 -14.39 27.40 2.29
CA SER A 525 -15.63 27.92 2.90
C SER A 525 -16.88 27.06 2.61
N PRO A 526 -17.04 26.41 1.44
CA PRO A 526 -18.16 25.50 1.20
C PRO A 526 -18.20 24.29 2.13
N LEU A 527 -17.05 23.83 2.63
CA LEU A 527 -16.98 22.65 3.51
C LEU A 527 -17.51 22.93 4.93
N ALA A 528 -17.67 24.20 5.34
CA ALA A 528 -18.08 24.56 6.70
C ALA A 528 -19.38 23.87 7.16
N SER A 529 -20.38 23.78 6.29
CA SER A 529 -21.69 23.12 6.55
C SER A 529 -21.61 21.59 6.70
N LEU A 530 -20.50 20.96 6.30
CA LEU A 530 -20.37 19.50 6.24
C LEU A 530 -20.01 18.93 7.61
N HIS A 531 -20.99 18.91 8.52
CA HIS A 531 -20.81 18.44 9.90
C HIS A 531 -20.63 16.93 10.04
N GLN A 532 -20.81 16.15 8.96
CA GLN A 532 -20.55 14.70 8.93
C GLN A 532 -19.21 14.32 8.29
N LEU A 533 -18.41 15.28 7.81
CA LEU A 533 -17.15 15.02 7.12
C LEU A 533 -16.16 14.31 8.06
N GLN A 534 -15.63 13.16 7.63
CA GLN A 534 -14.77 12.24 8.37
C GLN A 534 -13.34 12.22 7.84
N GLU A 535 -13.20 12.13 6.52
CA GLU A 535 -11.93 12.03 5.83
C GLU A 535 -11.88 13.08 4.71
N LEU A 536 -10.82 13.88 4.70
CA LEU A 536 -10.59 14.96 3.73
C LEU A 536 -9.18 14.86 3.16
N HIS A 537 -9.07 14.39 1.92
CA HIS A 537 -7.83 14.40 1.16
C HIS A 537 -7.89 15.57 0.18
N ILE A 538 -7.03 16.56 0.37
CA ILE A 538 -6.96 17.78 -0.45
C ILE A 538 -5.51 18.22 -0.65
N ASP A 539 -4.61 17.24 -0.70
CA ASP A 539 -3.21 17.42 -1.04
C ASP A 539 -3.02 17.98 -2.45
N ASN A 540 -1.86 18.61 -2.69
CA ASN A 540 -1.48 19.24 -3.96
C ASN A 540 -2.57 20.17 -4.52
N ASN A 541 -2.98 21.12 -3.69
CA ASN A 541 -3.93 22.20 -3.98
C ASN A 541 -3.31 23.56 -3.54
N GLN A 542 -4.12 24.61 -3.38
CA GLN A 542 -3.70 25.97 -3.00
C GLN A 542 -4.35 26.41 -1.68
N ILE A 543 -4.52 25.48 -0.73
CA ILE A 543 -5.17 25.74 0.56
C ILE A 543 -4.26 26.53 1.49
N THR A 544 -4.78 27.63 2.04
CA THR A 544 -4.12 28.43 3.09
C THR A 544 -4.91 28.45 4.40
N ASP A 545 -6.24 28.69 4.34
CA ASP A 545 -7.11 28.76 5.53
C ASP A 545 -7.82 27.43 5.83
N LEU A 546 -7.71 26.97 7.08
CA LEU A 546 -8.38 25.77 7.60
C LEU A 546 -9.56 26.10 8.53
N SER A 547 -9.89 27.38 8.75
CA SER A 547 -11.05 27.77 9.56
C SER A 547 -12.38 27.11 9.15
N PRO A 548 -12.66 26.78 7.86
CA PRO A 548 -13.88 26.08 7.46
C PRO A 548 -13.91 24.58 7.82
N VAL A 549 -12.75 23.98 8.09
CA VAL A 549 -12.63 22.56 8.49
C VAL A 549 -12.33 22.38 9.99
N SER A 550 -12.00 23.47 10.68
CA SER A 550 -11.89 23.54 12.13
C SER A 550 -13.22 23.24 12.85
N HIS A 551 -13.14 22.80 14.11
CA HIS A 551 -14.27 22.41 14.98
C HIS A 551 -15.19 21.30 14.43
N LYS A 552 -14.74 20.55 13.40
CA LYS A 552 -15.49 19.42 12.86
C LYS A 552 -15.42 18.22 13.81
N GLU A 553 -16.43 18.12 14.66
CA GLU A 553 -16.76 16.98 15.55
C GLU A 553 -16.96 15.63 14.85
N SER A 554 -16.67 15.51 13.56
CA SER A 554 -16.72 14.25 12.81
C SER A 554 -15.45 13.95 12.02
N LEU A 555 -14.40 14.78 12.07
CA LEU A 555 -13.20 14.69 11.20
C LEU A 555 -12.01 14.01 11.91
N THR A 556 -11.36 13.04 11.26
CA THR A 556 -10.19 12.31 11.80
C THR A 556 -8.99 12.23 10.89
N VAL A 557 -9.20 12.17 9.58
CA VAL A 557 -8.13 12.13 8.57
C VAL A 557 -8.17 13.43 7.79
N VAL A 558 -7.05 14.14 7.76
CA VAL A 558 -6.85 15.24 6.82
C VAL A 558 -5.48 15.09 6.17
N ASP A 559 -5.47 15.03 4.84
CA ASP A 559 -4.26 15.22 4.05
C ASP A 559 -4.28 16.61 3.39
N LEU A 560 -3.28 17.40 3.78
CA LEU A 560 -2.99 18.76 3.34
C LEU A 560 -1.63 18.83 2.64
N SER A 561 -0.98 17.70 2.39
CA SER A 561 0.37 17.65 1.83
C SER A 561 0.47 18.46 0.53
N ARG A 562 1.62 19.08 0.25
CA ARG A 562 1.86 19.91 -0.93
C ARG A 562 0.98 21.17 -1.06
N ASN A 563 0.21 21.54 -0.01
CA ASN A 563 -0.37 22.88 0.11
C ASN A 563 0.65 23.80 0.80
N ALA A 564 1.53 24.42 0.01
CA ALA A 564 2.75 25.05 0.49
C ALA A 564 2.53 26.05 1.64
N ASP A 565 1.50 26.89 1.56
CA ASP A 565 1.24 28.02 2.48
C ASP A 565 0.08 27.76 3.47
N VAL A 566 -0.14 26.49 3.86
CA VAL A 566 -1.22 26.10 4.77
C VAL A 566 -0.99 26.52 6.23
N ASP A 567 -1.96 27.21 6.84
CA ASP A 567 -1.91 27.63 8.25
C ASP A 567 -2.63 26.65 9.18
N LEU A 568 -1.83 25.87 9.93
CA LEU A 568 -2.33 24.94 10.95
C LEU A 568 -2.79 25.61 12.26
N ALA A 569 -2.54 26.91 12.49
CA ALA A 569 -2.93 27.59 13.73
C ALA A 569 -4.46 27.65 13.91
N THR A 570 -5.21 27.67 12.80
CA THR A 570 -6.68 27.66 12.78
C THR A 570 -7.30 26.26 12.92
N LEU A 571 -6.51 25.18 12.75
CA LEU A 571 -7.00 23.80 12.79
C LEU A 571 -7.25 23.34 14.23
N GLN A 572 -8.53 23.15 14.59
CA GLN A 572 -8.97 22.68 15.90
C GLN A 572 -10.02 21.57 15.70
N ALA A 573 -9.59 20.42 15.19
CA ALA A 573 -10.45 19.26 15.00
C ALA A 573 -10.33 18.34 16.22
N PRO A 574 -11.32 18.30 17.14
CA PRO A 574 -11.16 17.67 18.46
C PRO A 574 -11.04 16.14 18.40
N LYS A 575 -11.23 15.54 17.23
CA LYS A 575 -11.10 14.11 16.94
C LYS A 575 -10.09 13.81 15.85
N LEU A 576 -9.27 14.78 15.42
CA LEU A 576 -8.23 14.51 14.43
C LEU A 576 -7.32 13.41 14.96
N GLU A 577 -7.28 12.25 14.29
CA GLU A 577 -6.50 11.08 14.71
C GLU A 577 -5.25 10.93 13.84
N THR A 578 -5.30 11.39 12.58
CA THR A 578 -4.20 11.41 11.59
C THR A 578 -4.16 12.73 10.82
N LEU A 579 -2.95 13.30 10.68
CA LEU A 579 -2.69 14.52 9.90
C LEU A 579 -1.48 14.32 8.99
N MET A 580 -1.64 14.63 7.70
CA MET A 580 -0.57 14.62 6.71
C MET A 580 -0.40 16.03 6.15
N VAL A 581 0.82 16.57 6.28
CA VAL A 581 1.22 17.95 5.96
C VAL A 581 2.62 17.95 5.33
N ASN A 582 2.91 16.92 4.52
CA ASN A 582 4.20 16.76 3.83
C ASN A 582 4.39 17.85 2.77
N ASP A 583 5.62 18.27 2.46
CA ASP A 583 5.90 19.29 1.43
C ASP A 583 5.17 20.63 1.67
N THR A 584 5.17 21.12 2.91
CA THR A 584 4.53 22.39 3.33
C THR A 584 5.52 23.35 3.98
N LYS A 585 5.14 24.60 4.26
CA LYS A 585 5.98 25.57 5.02
C LYS A 585 5.79 25.49 6.54
N VAL A 586 5.18 24.42 7.06
CA VAL A 586 4.91 24.28 8.51
C VAL A 586 6.22 24.17 9.28
N SER A 587 6.45 25.08 10.23
CA SER A 587 7.73 25.23 10.95
C SER A 587 7.66 24.97 12.47
N HIS A 588 6.48 24.70 13.02
CA HIS A 588 6.27 24.46 14.46
C HIS A 588 5.13 23.46 14.72
N LEU A 589 5.20 22.73 15.85
CA LEU A 589 4.19 21.74 16.26
C LEU A 589 3.08 22.32 17.16
N ASP A 590 2.99 23.64 17.24
CA ASP A 590 2.10 24.38 18.15
C ASP A 590 0.60 24.09 17.96
N PHE A 591 0.21 23.49 16.82
CA PHE A 591 -1.17 23.05 16.53
C PHE A 591 -1.58 21.77 17.31
N LEU A 592 -0.63 20.98 17.83
CA LEU A 592 -0.94 19.73 18.55
C LEU A 592 -1.82 19.98 19.79
N LYS A 593 -1.60 21.09 20.50
CA LYS A 593 -2.40 21.50 21.67
C LYS A 593 -3.90 21.74 21.35
N ASN A 594 -4.23 21.99 20.08
CA ASN A 594 -5.59 22.21 19.58
C ASN A 594 -6.25 20.94 19.03
N ASN A 595 -5.47 19.87 18.82
CA ASN A 595 -5.90 18.63 18.17
C ASN A 595 -5.57 17.43 19.09
N PRO A 596 -6.23 17.32 20.27
CA PRO A 596 -5.78 16.49 21.39
C PRO A 596 -5.92 14.97 21.21
N ASN A 597 -6.47 14.51 20.08
CA ASN A 597 -6.54 13.09 19.72
C ASN A 597 -5.52 12.70 18.63
N LEU A 598 -4.67 13.63 18.16
CA LEU A 598 -3.77 13.41 17.03
C LEU A 598 -2.65 12.42 17.38
N SER A 599 -2.76 11.23 16.79
CA SER A 599 -1.96 10.04 17.12
C SER A 599 -0.90 9.70 16.07
N SER A 600 -1.13 10.11 14.81
CA SER A 600 -0.22 9.92 13.69
C SER A 600 -0.01 11.24 12.93
N LEU A 601 1.23 11.67 12.77
CA LEU A 601 1.59 12.89 12.05
C LEU A 601 2.67 12.61 10.99
N SER A 602 2.40 12.99 9.75
CA SER A 602 3.39 12.98 8.65
C SER A 602 3.65 14.44 8.23
N ILE A 603 4.88 14.91 8.45
CA ILE A 603 5.33 16.30 8.26
C ILE A 603 6.72 16.32 7.60
N ASN A 604 6.92 15.42 6.64
CA ASN A 604 8.14 15.27 5.86
C ASN A 604 8.33 16.43 4.88
N ARG A 605 9.57 16.86 4.66
CA ARG A 605 9.98 17.97 3.77
C ARG A 605 9.23 19.28 4.07
N ALA A 606 9.03 19.54 5.36
CA ALA A 606 8.48 20.79 5.87
C ALA A 606 9.59 21.76 6.32
N GLN A 607 9.30 22.67 7.27
CA GLN A 607 10.26 23.67 7.75
C GLN A 607 10.51 23.59 9.27
N LEU A 608 10.32 22.42 9.90
CA LEU A 608 10.58 22.22 11.33
C LEU A 608 12.08 22.41 11.64
N GLN A 609 12.40 23.31 12.58
CA GLN A 609 13.77 23.47 13.11
C GLN A 609 13.99 22.74 14.45
N SER A 610 12.91 22.29 15.08
CA SER A 610 12.90 21.50 16.32
C SER A 610 11.62 20.67 16.40
N LEU A 611 11.56 19.75 17.36
CA LEU A 611 10.33 19.04 17.74
C LEU A 611 9.58 19.71 18.92
N GLU A 612 9.93 20.96 19.26
CA GLU A 612 9.28 21.67 20.37
C GLU A 612 7.77 21.86 20.11
N GLY A 613 6.96 21.57 21.13
CA GLY A 613 5.50 21.53 21.05
C GLY A 613 4.94 20.10 20.95
N ILE A 614 5.76 19.09 20.66
CA ILE A 614 5.34 17.67 20.67
C ILE A 614 4.91 17.18 22.06
N GLU A 615 5.47 17.77 23.12
CA GLU A 615 5.08 17.55 24.51
C GLU A 615 3.62 17.94 24.81
N ALA A 616 2.96 18.72 23.94
CA ALA A 616 1.56 19.09 24.10
C ALA A 616 0.57 17.95 23.76
N SER A 617 0.99 16.93 23.00
CA SER A 617 0.17 15.74 22.75
C SER A 617 0.54 14.61 23.71
N SER A 618 -0.45 14.14 24.48
CA SER A 618 -0.33 12.95 25.34
C SER A 618 -0.70 11.64 24.62
N VAL A 619 -0.97 11.70 23.31
CA VAL A 619 -1.48 10.56 22.51
C VAL A 619 -0.79 10.38 21.16
N ILE A 620 0.18 11.24 20.80
CA ILE A 620 0.98 11.07 19.58
C ILE A 620 1.82 9.78 19.71
N VAL A 621 1.71 8.88 18.73
CA VAL A 621 2.38 7.56 18.72
C VAL A 621 3.40 7.48 17.57
N ARG A 622 3.05 8.01 16.39
CA ARG A 622 3.92 8.05 15.20
C ARG A 622 4.14 9.49 14.74
N VAL A 623 5.41 9.88 14.53
CA VAL A 623 5.79 11.11 13.81
C VAL A 623 6.79 10.76 12.72
N GLU A 624 6.51 11.22 11.50
CA GLU A 624 7.42 11.22 10.36
C GLU A 624 7.78 12.66 10.02
N ALA A 625 9.06 13.01 10.06
CA ALA A 625 9.58 14.35 9.83
C ALA A 625 10.90 14.32 9.01
N GLU A 626 11.01 13.44 8.02
CA GLU A 626 12.13 13.38 7.07
C GLU A 626 12.35 14.76 6.42
N GLY A 627 13.60 15.12 6.09
CA GLY A 627 13.89 16.25 5.19
C GLY A 627 13.57 17.62 5.76
N ASN A 628 13.56 17.75 7.09
CA ASN A 628 13.34 19.01 7.80
C ASN A 628 14.69 19.66 8.21
N GLN A 629 14.64 20.68 9.06
CA GLN A 629 15.80 21.44 9.53
C GLN A 629 16.10 21.19 11.02
N ILE A 630 15.69 20.05 11.56
CA ILE A 630 15.75 19.74 13.00
C ILE A 630 17.20 19.58 13.45
N LYS A 631 17.62 20.39 14.43
CA LYS A 631 19.01 20.45 14.94
C LYS A 631 19.23 19.76 16.28
N SER A 632 18.17 19.46 17.02
CA SER A 632 18.23 18.82 18.33
C SER A 632 16.98 18.02 18.64
N LEU A 633 17.14 16.97 19.46
CA LEU A 633 16.05 16.20 20.07
C LEU A 633 15.70 16.69 21.48
N VAL A 634 16.30 17.79 21.96
CA VAL A 634 15.99 18.38 23.26
C VAL A 634 14.63 19.07 23.22
N LEU A 635 13.74 18.68 24.14
CA LEU A 635 12.44 19.29 24.40
C LEU A 635 12.43 20.03 25.74
N LYS A 636 11.45 20.91 25.98
CA LYS A 636 11.28 21.60 27.27
C LYS A 636 10.77 20.65 28.36
N ASP A 637 9.78 19.84 28.01
CA ASP A 637 9.20 18.79 28.85
C ASP A 637 9.38 17.41 28.20
N LYS A 638 8.90 16.34 28.85
CA LYS A 638 9.02 14.96 28.35
C LYS A 638 7.82 14.55 27.51
N GLN A 639 8.08 13.89 26.39
CA GLN A 639 7.06 13.24 25.57
C GLN A 639 6.91 11.77 26.03
N GLY A 640 5.68 11.36 26.37
CA GLY A 640 5.40 10.09 27.05
C GLY A 640 4.67 9.01 26.25
N SER A 641 4.35 9.23 24.98
CA SER A 641 3.47 8.34 24.18
C SER A 641 4.05 7.94 22.81
N LEU A 642 5.02 8.70 22.29
CA LEU A 642 5.62 8.52 20.98
C LEU A 642 6.48 7.25 20.98
N THR A 643 6.13 6.28 20.14
CA THR A 643 6.87 5.01 19.98
C THR A 643 7.66 4.94 18.68
N PHE A 644 7.28 5.73 17.67
CA PHE A 644 7.99 5.85 16.40
C PHE A 644 8.31 7.33 16.09
N LEU A 645 9.57 7.61 15.81
CA LEU A 645 10.05 8.91 15.31
C LEU A 645 10.99 8.70 14.12
N ASP A 646 10.63 9.26 12.96
CA ASP A 646 11.55 9.41 11.83
C ASP A 646 11.94 10.89 11.67
N VAL A 647 13.25 11.17 11.74
CA VAL A 647 13.88 12.48 11.47
C VAL A 647 15.06 12.29 10.50
N THR A 648 14.92 11.40 9.53
CA THR A 648 15.86 11.20 8.41
C THR A 648 16.13 12.52 7.68
N GLY A 649 17.34 12.74 7.15
CA GLY A 649 17.64 13.90 6.29
C GLY A 649 17.51 15.25 7.01
N ASN A 650 17.86 15.33 8.29
CA ASN A 650 17.80 16.53 9.12
C ASN A 650 19.21 17.07 9.47
N GLN A 651 19.29 17.97 10.45
CA GLN A 651 20.52 18.69 10.83
C GLN A 651 21.03 18.31 12.23
N LEU A 652 20.72 17.09 12.72
CA LEU A 652 21.16 16.61 14.03
C LEU A 652 22.68 16.37 14.03
N THR A 653 23.40 17.00 14.97
CA THR A 653 24.84 16.75 15.22
C THR A 653 25.10 15.84 16.41
N SER A 654 24.08 15.60 17.25
CA SER A 654 24.11 14.67 18.39
C SER A 654 22.72 14.09 18.66
N LEU A 655 22.65 13.06 19.52
CA LEU A 655 21.41 12.47 20.02
C LEU A 655 21.03 12.97 21.41
N GLU A 656 21.59 14.10 21.85
CA GLU A 656 21.19 14.73 23.10
C GLU A 656 19.71 15.14 23.06
N GLY A 657 18.99 14.87 24.15
CA GLY A 657 17.53 15.03 24.24
C GLY A 657 16.72 13.78 23.91
N VAL A 658 17.30 12.71 23.33
CA VAL A 658 16.54 11.48 23.00
C VAL A 658 15.83 10.85 24.22
N ASN A 659 16.37 11.02 25.43
CA ASN A 659 15.77 10.55 26.69
C ASN A 659 14.58 11.40 27.20
N ASN A 660 14.19 12.45 26.46
CA ASN A 660 12.94 13.18 26.69
C ASN A 660 11.73 12.40 26.14
N PHE A 661 11.94 11.49 25.17
CA PHE A 661 10.91 10.62 24.59
C PHE A 661 10.86 9.29 25.35
N THR A 662 10.08 9.22 26.43
CA THR A 662 10.17 8.11 27.41
C THR A 662 9.45 6.82 27.00
N ALA A 663 8.86 6.78 25.80
CA ALA A 663 8.20 5.62 25.22
C ALA A 663 8.79 5.19 23.85
N LEU A 664 9.85 5.87 23.40
CA LEU A 664 10.36 5.73 22.03
C LEU A 664 11.00 4.35 21.80
N ASP A 665 10.51 3.62 20.80
CA ASP A 665 10.86 2.23 20.47
C ASP A 665 11.63 2.16 19.14
N ILE A 666 11.19 2.92 18.13
CA ILE A 666 11.89 3.11 16.86
C ILE A 666 12.30 4.57 16.67
N LEU A 667 13.56 4.76 16.31
CA LEU A 667 14.14 6.06 15.95
C LEU A 667 14.93 5.96 14.63
N SER A 668 14.50 6.66 13.58
CA SER A 668 15.35 6.92 12.42
C SER A 668 15.97 8.31 12.51
N VAL A 669 17.30 8.34 12.43
CA VAL A 669 18.14 9.55 12.36
C VAL A 669 19.11 9.44 11.16
N SER A 670 18.71 8.71 10.11
CA SER A 670 19.51 8.52 8.90
C SER A 670 19.80 9.85 8.19
N LYS A 671 20.86 9.93 7.38
CA LYS A 671 21.23 11.11 6.57
C LYS A 671 21.33 12.42 7.39
N ASN A 672 21.84 12.36 8.62
CA ASN A 672 22.05 13.52 9.51
C ASN A 672 23.56 13.84 9.62
N GLN A 673 23.93 14.70 10.58
CA GLN A 673 25.30 15.19 10.80
C GLN A 673 25.93 14.63 12.09
N LEU A 674 25.46 13.47 12.57
CA LEU A 674 25.94 12.86 13.80
C LEU A 674 27.41 12.45 13.65
N THR A 675 28.26 12.93 14.54
CA THR A 675 29.69 12.53 14.62
C THR A 675 29.92 11.39 15.63
N ASN A 676 28.95 11.14 16.51
CA ASN A 676 28.98 10.08 17.52
C ASN A 676 27.57 9.85 18.08
N VAL A 677 27.40 8.79 18.86
CA VAL A 677 26.11 8.38 19.46
C VAL A 677 26.12 8.39 20.99
N ASN A 678 27.00 9.18 21.61
CA ASN A 678 27.12 9.21 23.07
C ASN A 678 25.97 9.97 23.74
N LEU A 679 25.48 9.40 24.84
CA LEU A 679 24.49 10.02 25.72
C LEU A 679 25.08 10.22 27.13
N SER A 680 24.52 11.17 27.88
CA SER A 680 24.83 11.37 29.30
C SER A 680 24.29 10.24 30.18
N GLU A 681 23.14 9.68 29.83
CA GLU A 681 22.58 8.45 30.38
C GLU A 681 22.11 7.52 29.24
N PRO A 682 22.36 6.19 29.28
CA PRO A 682 21.90 5.29 28.23
C PRO A 682 20.37 5.23 28.11
N ASN A 683 19.86 5.31 26.87
CA ASN A 683 18.47 5.07 26.54
C ASN A 683 18.11 3.58 26.71
N LYS A 684 16.90 3.29 27.19
CA LYS A 684 16.47 1.92 27.58
C LYS A 684 15.16 1.49 26.93
N THR A 685 14.66 2.25 25.95
CA THR A 685 13.35 2.02 25.31
C THR A 685 13.50 1.73 23.82
N ILE A 686 14.46 2.36 23.14
CA ILE A 686 14.66 2.18 21.70
C ILE A 686 15.19 0.77 21.43
N THR A 687 14.44 -0.01 20.64
CA THR A 687 14.81 -1.36 20.19
C THR A 687 15.30 -1.40 18.75
N ASN A 688 14.92 -0.41 17.92
CA ASN A 688 15.38 -0.27 16.54
C ASN A 688 15.89 1.16 16.29
N ILE A 689 17.11 1.30 15.77
CA ILE A 689 17.71 2.61 15.48
C ILE A 689 18.44 2.65 14.14
N ASP A 690 18.05 3.59 13.26
CA ASP A 690 18.76 3.85 12.01
C ASP A 690 19.67 5.09 12.16
N ILE A 691 20.98 4.88 12.18
CA ILE A 691 22.04 5.91 12.19
C ILE A 691 22.78 6.00 10.85
N SER A 692 22.27 5.41 9.77
CA SER A 692 22.94 5.37 8.46
C SER A 692 23.19 6.76 7.86
N HIS A 693 24.13 6.85 6.92
CA HIS A 693 24.51 8.07 6.19
C HIS A 693 24.87 9.29 7.06
N ASN A 694 25.38 9.04 8.27
CA ASN A 694 25.91 10.05 9.20
C ASN A 694 27.45 10.15 9.10
N GLN A 695 28.10 10.86 10.03
CA GLN A 695 29.55 11.13 10.06
C GLN A 695 30.26 10.39 11.22
N ILE A 696 29.66 9.30 11.73
CA ILE A 696 30.20 8.55 12.88
C ILE A 696 31.44 7.76 12.43
N PRO A 697 32.60 7.85 13.13
CA PRO A 697 33.81 7.13 12.78
C PRO A 697 33.62 5.61 12.69
N LEU A 698 34.32 4.94 11.78
CA LEU A 698 34.27 3.48 11.67
C LEU A 698 34.92 2.79 12.88
N SER A 699 35.76 3.51 13.64
CA SER A 699 36.29 3.06 14.93
C SER A 699 35.22 2.76 15.98
N ASP A 700 34.12 3.52 15.94
CA ASP A 700 33.04 3.51 16.94
C ASP A 700 31.90 2.57 16.52
N LEU A 701 31.91 2.17 15.23
CA LEU A 701 30.95 1.27 14.60
C LEU A 701 31.45 -0.19 14.50
N LYS A 702 32.47 -0.54 15.28
CA LYS A 702 32.90 -1.94 15.45
C LYS A 702 31.78 -2.77 16.06
N LEU A 703 31.49 -3.91 15.44
CA LEU A 703 30.44 -4.82 15.89
C LEU A 703 30.92 -5.69 17.06
N ASN A 704 30.06 -5.85 18.06
CA ASN A 704 30.22 -6.82 19.12
C ASN A 704 29.80 -8.24 18.66
N GLU A 705 29.85 -9.22 19.56
CA GLU A 705 29.43 -10.61 19.29
C GLU A 705 27.95 -10.73 18.84
N GLN A 706 27.11 -9.78 19.24
CA GLN A 706 25.70 -9.67 18.88
C GLN A 706 25.47 -8.95 17.54
N HIS A 707 26.55 -8.61 16.81
CA HIS A 707 26.53 -7.87 15.54
C HIS A 707 25.98 -6.43 15.64
N ILE A 708 26.01 -5.84 16.84
CA ILE A 708 25.59 -4.47 17.14
C ILE A 708 26.85 -3.59 17.36
N PRO A 709 26.90 -2.34 16.87
CA PRO A 709 28.00 -1.43 17.17
C PRO A 709 28.25 -1.25 18.68
N GLU A 710 29.51 -1.32 19.12
CA GLU A 710 29.88 -1.13 20.54
C GLU A 710 29.37 0.21 21.10
N ALA A 711 29.45 1.29 20.31
CA ALA A 711 28.94 2.61 20.71
C ALA A 711 27.40 2.64 20.82
N ILE A 712 26.67 1.87 19.99
CA ILE A 712 25.21 1.73 20.11
C ILE A 712 24.87 0.88 21.33
N ALA A 713 25.46 -0.31 21.49
CA ALA A 713 25.20 -1.19 22.63
C ALA A 713 25.47 -0.53 24.00
N LYS A 714 26.46 0.37 24.07
CA LYS A 714 26.77 1.19 25.25
C LYS A 714 25.69 2.23 25.58
N ASN A 715 25.17 2.94 24.58
CA ASN A 715 24.29 4.10 24.76
C ASN A 715 22.79 3.76 24.61
N PHE A 716 22.47 2.67 23.93
CA PHE A 716 21.12 2.17 23.65
C PHE A 716 21.03 0.64 23.93
N PRO A 717 21.26 0.17 25.17
CA PRO A 717 21.29 -1.26 25.54
C PRO A 717 20.00 -2.08 25.30
N ALA A 718 18.93 -1.48 24.78
CA ALA A 718 17.70 -2.19 24.36
C ALA A 718 17.65 -2.50 22.84
N VAL A 719 18.59 -1.94 22.06
CA VAL A 719 18.66 -2.12 20.60
C VAL A 719 18.92 -3.58 20.23
N GLN A 720 18.15 -4.05 19.26
CA GLN A 720 18.23 -5.38 18.66
C GLN A 720 18.39 -5.29 17.14
N GLU A 721 17.85 -4.26 16.50
CA GLU A 721 17.90 -4.04 15.06
C GLU A 721 18.23 -2.58 14.71
N GLY A 722 18.55 -2.31 13.44
CA GLY A 722 18.91 -0.97 12.99
C GLY A 722 19.72 -0.96 11.69
N SER A 723 20.21 0.22 11.33
CA SER A 723 21.12 0.42 10.19
C SER A 723 22.21 1.43 10.52
N MET A 724 23.38 1.25 9.89
CA MET A 724 24.60 2.05 10.11
C MET A 724 25.40 2.29 8.82
N VAL A 725 24.87 1.88 7.67
CA VAL A 725 25.53 1.97 6.35
C VAL A 725 25.86 3.43 6.01
N GLY A 726 26.92 3.69 5.25
CA GLY A 726 27.27 5.05 4.80
C GLY A 726 27.83 6.00 5.87
N ASN A 727 28.18 5.49 7.05
CA ASN A 727 28.95 6.21 8.06
C ASN A 727 30.45 6.29 7.72
N GLY A 728 31.21 6.96 8.59
CA GLY A 728 32.62 7.30 8.43
C GLY A 728 32.84 8.81 8.46
N THR A 729 33.99 9.21 8.97
CA THR A 729 34.55 10.57 8.85
C THR A 729 34.83 10.93 7.39
N ALA A 730 35.09 12.22 7.11
CA ALA A 730 35.47 12.67 5.77
C ALA A 730 36.70 11.93 5.22
N ASP A 731 37.74 11.75 6.06
CA ASP A 731 38.96 11.04 5.68
C ASP A 731 38.72 9.54 5.45
N GLU A 732 37.91 8.88 6.29
CA GLU A 732 37.53 7.47 6.09
C GLU A 732 36.75 7.30 4.78
N LYS A 733 35.79 8.19 4.48
CA LYS A 733 35.00 8.17 3.25
C LYS A 733 35.82 8.47 2.00
N ALA A 734 36.84 9.32 2.10
CA ALA A 734 37.79 9.60 1.01
C ALA A 734 38.85 8.49 0.84
N ALA A 735 39.12 7.70 1.88
CA ALA A 735 40.02 6.55 1.85
C ALA A 735 39.32 5.24 1.45
N MET A 736 38.00 5.17 1.55
CA MET A 736 37.20 4.14 0.88
C MET A 736 37.38 4.27 -0.65
N PRO A 737 37.48 3.16 -1.39
CA PRO A 737 37.55 3.23 -2.85
C PRO A 737 36.28 3.92 -3.36
N ALA A 738 36.45 4.88 -4.27
CA ALA A 738 35.35 5.64 -4.84
C ALA A 738 34.29 4.67 -5.42
N PRO A 739 32.98 4.99 -5.29
CA PRO A 739 31.97 4.34 -6.10
C PRO A 739 32.37 4.41 -7.57
N ALA A 740 32.10 3.36 -8.35
CA ALA A 740 32.18 3.47 -9.79
C ALA A 740 31.20 4.58 -10.23
N GLU A 741 31.68 5.54 -11.03
CA GLU A 741 30.99 6.80 -11.26
C GLU A 741 29.60 6.60 -11.88
N GLU A 742 28.55 6.69 -11.04
CA GLU A 742 27.23 7.06 -11.53
C GLU A 742 27.31 8.49 -12.04
N SER A 743 26.96 8.69 -13.32
CA SER A 743 27.09 9.98 -13.98
C SER A 743 26.05 10.97 -13.46
N ALA A 744 26.43 11.74 -12.43
CA ALA A 744 25.63 12.86 -11.94
C ALA A 744 25.52 13.94 -13.04
N GLN A 745 24.29 14.19 -13.51
CA GLN A 745 23.91 15.51 -13.99
C GLN A 745 23.12 16.22 -12.89
N ASP A 746 23.37 17.52 -12.77
CA ASP A 746 23.34 18.22 -11.48
C ASP A 746 21.92 18.75 -11.11
N SER A 747 21.65 18.83 -9.81
CA SER A 747 20.51 19.55 -9.25
C SER A 747 20.99 20.90 -8.71
N HIS A 748 20.93 21.94 -9.54
CA HIS A 748 21.13 23.32 -9.10
C HIS A 748 19.82 24.11 -9.14
N ASP A 749 19.42 24.61 -7.97
CA ASP A 749 18.21 25.41 -7.76
C ASP A 749 18.53 26.91 -7.89
N HIS A 750 17.70 27.65 -8.64
CA HIS A 750 17.81 29.10 -8.79
C HIS A 750 16.42 29.78 -8.84
N HIS A 751 16.07 30.43 -7.74
CA HIS A 751 15.05 31.47 -7.69
C HIS A 751 15.65 32.83 -8.08
N HIS A 752 15.14 33.48 -9.13
CA HIS A 752 14.87 34.92 -9.23
C HIS A 752 14.25 35.23 -10.61
N GLY A 753 13.88 36.49 -10.89
CA GLY A 753 13.30 36.87 -12.18
C GLY A 753 13.17 38.39 -12.38
N HIS A 754 12.43 38.74 -13.43
CA HIS A 754 12.18 40.08 -14.00
C HIS A 754 13.30 40.73 -14.84
N ASP A 755 12.80 41.44 -15.86
CA ASP A 755 13.33 42.61 -16.58
C ASP A 755 14.53 42.52 -17.56
N HIS A 756 14.17 42.71 -18.84
CA HIS A 756 14.71 43.70 -19.81
C HIS A 756 16.11 43.59 -20.47
N ASP A 757 16.09 43.89 -21.78
CA ASP A 757 17.11 44.56 -22.63
C ASP A 757 18.50 43.89 -22.82
N GLU A 758 19.29 44.14 -23.89
CA GLU A 758 19.03 44.56 -25.28
C GLU A 758 20.24 44.11 -26.15
N ASP A 759 20.05 44.09 -27.47
CA ASP A 759 21.05 44.30 -28.55
C ASP A 759 22.32 43.44 -28.80
N HIS A 760 22.51 43.19 -30.11
CA HIS A 760 23.79 43.14 -30.87
C HIS A 760 24.83 42.01 -30.62
N ALA A 761 25.64 41.56 -31.60
CA ALA A 761 25.57 41.62 -33.08
C ALA A 761 26.65 40.70 -33.71
N ASN A 762 26.43 40.27 -34.96
CA ASN A 762 27.43 39.71 -35.91
C ASN A 762 28.15 38.37 -35.50
N GLU A 763 28.80 37.62 -36.40
CA GLU A 763 29.18 37.88 -37.80
C GLU A 763 29.10 36.61 -38.71
N HIS A 764 29.38 36.79 -40.01
CA HIS A 764 29.44 35.82 -41.14
C HIS A 764 30.19 34.50 -40.85
N GLU A 765 30.02 33.37 -41.57
CA GLU A 765 30.08 33.13 -43.04
C GLU A 765 29.11 31.98 -43.47
N ASP A 766 28.37 31.96 -44.58
CA ASP A 766 28.61 32.22 -46.02
C ASP A 766 28.73 30.91 -46.84
N HIS A 767 27.70 30.58 -47.66
CA HIS A 767 27.84 30.13 -49.06
C HIS A 767 26.52 29.76 -49.78
N HIS A 768 26.50 30.11 -51.07
CA HIS A 768 25.72 29.62 -52.24
C HIS A 768 25.00 28.25 -52.11
N ASP A 769 23.83 28.01 -52.73
CA ASP A 769 23.04 28.75 -53.75
C ASP A 769 21.54 28.30 -53.66
N GLN A 770 20.56 28.56 -54.54
CA GLN A 770 20.51 28.98 -55.97
C GLN A 770 19.19 29.76 -56.29
N GLU A 771 18.85 29.87 -57.58
CA GLU A 771 17.74 30.63 -58.18
C GLU A 771 16.31 30.09 -57.92
N HIS A 772 15.32 30.97 -57.72
CA HIS A 772 14.35 31.35 -58.78
C HIS A 772 13.37 32.46 -58.32
N ALA A 773 12.56 33.00 -59.25
CA ALA A 773 11.88 34.30 -59.13
C ALA A 773 10.34 34.24 -59.19
N HIS A 774 9.71 35.27 -58.59
CA HIS A 774 8.53 36.07 -59.00
C HIS A 774 7.97 36.76 -57.73
N GLU A 775 7.95 38.09 -57.61
CA GLU A 775 7.05 39.08 -58.24
C GLU A 775 5.62 39.12 -57.64
N GLY A 776 5.14 40.33 -57.37
CA GLY A 776 3.93 40.63 -56.57
C GLY A 776 4.32 41.42 -55.30
N GLU A 777 4.36 42.76 -55.27
CA GLU A 777 3.22 43.72 -55.34
C GLU A 777 2.15 43.46 -54.27
N GLU A 778 1.69 44.43 -53.46
CA GLU A 778 2.11 45.83 -53.18
C GLU A 778 1.32 46.34 -51.93
N LYS A 779 1.52 47.60 -51.49
CA LYS A 779 0.65 48.42 -50.58
C LYS A 779 0.68 48.04 -49.07
N THR A 780 1.11 48.91 -48.14
CA THR A 780 0.52 50.17 -47.57
C THR A 780 -0.78 49.94 -46.77
N GLU A 781 -1.11 50.67 -45.68
CA GLU A 781 -0.44 51.73 -44.88
C GLU A 781 0.07 51.18 -43.50
N GLU A 782 0.97 51.78 -42.71
CA GLU A 782 1.18 53.15 -42.21
C GLU A 782 0.16 53.65 -41.13
N ALA A 783 0.67 54.36 -40.10
CA ALA A 783 -0.06 55.17 -39.10
C ALA A 783 -1.03 54.47 -38.09
N HIS A 784 -1.23 54.93 -36.84
CA HIS A 784 -0.48 55.93 -36.02
C HIS A 784 -0.74 55.73 -34.51
N HIS A 785 0.30 56.01 -33.70
CA HIS A 785 0.30 56.58 -32.33
C HIS A 785 -0.64 56.08 -31.20
N HIS A 786 -0.02 55.67 -30.09
CA HIS A 786 -0.50 55.99 -28.73
C HIS A 786 -0.61 57.50 -28.50
N ALA A 787 -1.59 57.93 -27.70
CA ALA A 787 -1.36 58.81 -26.53
C ALA A 787 -2.63 59.00 -25.70
N HIS A 788 -2.86 58.17 -24.67
CA HIS A 788 -2.73 58.65 -23.29
C HIS A 788 -2.69 57.52 -22.25
#